data_AF-A0A0H3MYX3-F1
#
_entry.id   AF-A0A0H3MYX3-F1
#
_cell.length_a   1.000
_cell.length_b   1.000
_cell.length_c   1.000
_cell.angle_alpha   90.00
_cell.angle_beta   90.00
_cell.angle_gamma   90.00
#
_symmetry.space_group_name_H-M   'P 1'
#
loop_
_entity.id
_entity.type
_entity.pdbx_description
1 polymer ?
#
loop_
_entity_poly.entity_id
_entity_poly.type
_entity_poly.pdbx_seq_one_letter_code
_entity_poly.pdbx_strand_id
1 'polypeptide(L)'
;MPHPVTIGKRTRMSFSKIKEIADVPNLIEIQVDSYEWFLKEGLKEVFDDISPIEDYTGNLILEFVDYSLDDKPKYDIEECKERDATYCAPLKVKVRLINKETGEIKEQEVFMGDFPLMTERGTFVINGAERVIVSQLVRSPGVYYAEERDKTGKRLISSTVIPNRGAWLEYETDSNDVISVRVDRTRKQPVTVLLRALGIGTDAEIIDLLGEDERLSATLEKDNTKTVEEGLVEIYKKLRPGEPPTVESASSLLNALFFDPKRYDLAKVGRYKFNKKLALCYRIMNKISAEDIINPETGEVFVKAGEKISYDLAKAIQNAGINVVNLLMDDDKKVRVIGNNFVDIKSHIDFDIDDLNIKEKVHYPTLKEILDGYSDEEEIKEAIKSRIKELIPKHILLDDIIASISYEFNIFYNIGNIDDIDHLGNRRIRSVGELLQNQVRIGLSRMERVIKERMTVQDMEAITPQALVNIRPVSAAIKEFFGSSQLSQFMDQTNPLSELTHKRRLSALGPGGLSRERAGFEVRDVHHSHYGRMCPIETPEGPNIGLINSLGTYAKINEFGFIESPYRKFDKETSTVTDEIHYLTADEEDLFVRAQANEPLTEDGKFVNHRVVCRTVNGAVEMVPESRVDYMDISPKQVVSVATAMIPFLENDDANRALMGANMQRQAVPLVRREAPIIGTGIEYRAAKDSGAVVVARNSGIAERVTADEIIIKREDGNRDRYNLLKFKRSNSGTCINQTPIINKGDQIIKGDVIADGPATDLGEVALGRNCLIAFMTWEGYNYEDAILINERLVKEDRLSTIHIEEYECEARDTKLGPEEITRDIPNVGDSAIKNLDDRGIIRIGAEVDSGDILVGKVTPKGETELTAEERLLRAIFGEKAREVRDTSLKVPHGESGIIVDVKVFTRENGDDLSPGVNELVRCYIAKKRKIKVGDKMAGRHGNKGVISRVLPEEDMPFMENGTPLDIILNPQGIPSRMNIGQVLEVHLGLAAKTLGWYVATSVFDGANEYDIMDALEEAGYPRDGKLTLYDGRTGQSFDNRITVGYMYYLKLHHLVDEKLHARSTGPYSLVTQQPLGGKAQFGGQRFGEMEVWALEAYGAAHILQEILTVKSDDVVGRVRTYEAIVKGENIPEPGIPESFKVLIKELQSLCLDVKVLTDEDQEIEVRESVDEDDTIGEFELDVVNHMGEVEESNIIEEIEDDFVEATEDEDIENLEEFTEDDLFEEEIDFESDDFDM
;
A
#
# COMPACT_ATOMS: atom_id res chain seq x y z
N MET A 1 -1.16 -39.73 16.29
CA MET A 1 0.24 -39.91 16.70
C MET A 1 1.10 -38.96 15.88
N PRO A 2 2.03 -38.24 16.51
CA PRO A 2 2.94 -37.35 15.81
C PRO A 2 3.87 -38.15 14.89
N HIS A 3 4.20 -37.59 13.72
CA HIS A 3 5.06 -38.23 12.73
C HIS A 3 6.13 -37.26 12.21
N PRO A 4 7.35 -37.73 11.90
CA PRO A 4 8.42 -36.85 11.44
C PRO A 4 8.19 -36.40 9.99
N VAL A 5 8.31 -35.10 9.76
CA VAL A 5 8.27 -34.46 8.45
C VAL A 5 9.53 -33.61 8.29
N THR A 6 10.21 -33.71 7.16
CA THR A 6 11.40 -32.91 6.85
C THR A 6 10.98 -31.64 6.12
N ILE A 7 11.16 -30.49 6.77
CA ILE A 7 10.87 -29.17 6.22
C ILE A 7 12.21 -28.45 6.03
N GLY A 8 12.61 -28.24 4.77
CA GLY A 8 13.95 -27.76 4.46
C GLY A 8 15.02 -28.72 4.98
N LYS A 9 15.92 -28.21 5.84
CA LYS A 9 16.97 -29.02 6.50
C LYS A 9 16.60 -29.53 7.89
N ARG A 10 15.45 -29.13 8.44
CA ARG A 10 15.02 -29.48 9.80
C ARG A 10 13.93 -30.54 9.79
N THR A 11 14.04 -31.54 10.65
CA THR A 11 12.96 -32.50 10.88
C THR A 11 12.06 -32.00 12.00
N ARG A 12 10.75 -31.89 11.73
CA ARG A 12 9.72 -31.51 12.69
C ARG A 12 8.71 -32.65 12.86
N MET A 13 8.22 -32.84 14.09
CA MET A 13 7.13 -33.75 14.40
C MET A 13 5.80 -33.05 14.06
N SER A 14 5.11 -33.54 13.04
CA SER A 14 3.82 -33.02 12.59
C SER A 14 2.67 -33.72 13.33
N PHE A 15 1.66 -32.93 13.71
CA PHE A 15 0.39 -33.40 14.27
C PHE A 15 -0.76 -33.35 13.25
N SER A 16 -0.48 -32.93 12.01
CA SER A 16 -1.47 -32.84 10.95
C SER A 16 -2.10 -34.21 10.66
N LYS A 17 -3.43 -34.23 10.52
CA LYS A 17 -4.22 -35.43 10.20
C LYS A 17 -4.60 -35.45 8.73
N ILE A 18 -4.61 -34.29 8.09
CA ILE A 18 -4.98 -34.11 6.69
C ILE A 18 -3.72 -34.18 5.83
N LYS A 19 -3.78 -34.95 4.75
CA LYS A 19 -2.69 -35.01 3.77
C LYS A 19 -2.61 -33.67 3.03
N GLU A 20 -1.41 -33.09 2.90
CA GLU A 20 -1.20 -31.94 2.01
C GLU A 20 -1.31 -32.38 0.54
N ILE A 21 -2.19 -31.71 -0.21
CA ILE A 21 -2.54 -32.06 -1.59
C ILE A 21 -1.77 -31.19 -2.58
N ALA A 22 -1.55 -29.92 -2.22
CA ALA A 22 -0.83 -28.95 -3.02
C ALA A 22 0.23 -28.21 -2.19
N ASP A 23 1.40 -28.05 -2.80
CA ASP A 23 2.45 -27.17 -2.30
C ASP A 23 1.97 -25.71 -2.31
N VAL A 24 2.44 -24.94 -1.32
CA VAL A 24 2.24 -23.48 -1.30
C VAL A 24 2.89 -22.88 -2.56
N PRO A 25 2.18 -22.04 -3.34
CA PRO A 25 2.72 -21.38 -4.53
C PRO A 25 3.85 -20.42 -4.16
N ASN A 26 4.57 -19.91 -5.16
CA ASN A 26 5.60 -18.91 -4.92
C ASN A 26 4.96 -17.63 -4.35
N LEU A 27 5.31 -17.26 -3.12
CA LEU A 27 4.62 -16.20 -2.41
C LEU A 27 4.88 -14.79 -2.98
N ILE A 28 5.83 -14.61 -3.91
CA ILE A 28 6.09 -13.32 -4.57
C ILE A 28 5.65 -13.29 -6.05
N GLU A 29 4.98 -14.34 -6.55
CA GLU A 29 4.58 -14.45 -7.98
C GLU A 29 3.72 -13.28 -8.45
N ILE A 30 2.87 -12.72 -7.58
CA ILE A 30 2.06 -11.51 -7.85
C ILE A 30 2.88 -10.31 -8.36
N GLN A 31 4.10 -10.12 -7.87
CA GLN A 31 4.98 -9.03 -8.29
C GLN A 31 5.74 -9.41 -9.56
N VAL A 32 6.38 -10.58 -9.54
CA VAL A 32 7.30 -11.03 -10.60
C VAL A 32 6.55 -11.28 -11.91
N ASP A 33 5.48 -12.06 -11.87
CA ASP A 33 4.72 -12.44 -13.06
C ASP A 33 4.06 -11.21 -13.70
N SER A 34 3.56 -10.28 -12.88
CA SER A 34 2.94 -9.04 -13.36
C SER A 34 3.94 -8.12 -14.06
N TYR A 35 5.17 -8.01 -13.54
CA TYR A 35 6.20 -7.19 -14.16
C TYR A 35 6.79 -7.85 -15.41
N GLU A 36 6.95 -9.18 -15.41
CA GLU A 36 7.37 -9.94 -16.59
C GLU A 36 6.34 -9.82 -17.74
N TRP A 37 5.05 -9.92 -17.42
CA TRP A 37 3.97 -9.67 -18.38
C TRP A 37 4.05 -8.24 -18.94
N PHE A 38 4.27 -7.23 -18.09
CA PHE A 38 4.40 -5.85 -18.53
C PHE A 38 5.58 -5.64 -19.49
N LEU A 39 6.73 -6.26 -19.22
CA LEU A 39 7.92 -6.17 -20.06
C LEU A 39 7.83 -6.95 -21.37
N LYS A 40 6.93 -7.94 -21.51
CA LYS A 40 6.78 -8.75 -22.73
C LYS A 40 5.62 -8.27 -23.59
N GLU A 41 4.47 -8.05 -22.96
CA GLU A 41 3.20 -7.74 -23.63
C GLU A 41 2.71 -6.33 -23.32
N GLY A 42 2.75 -5.92 -22.04
CA GLY A 42 2.14 -4.67 -21.59
C GLY A 42 2.70 -3.42 -22.27
N LEU A 43 4.04 -3.29 -22.37
CA LEU A 43 4.70 -2.19 -23.09
C LEU A 43 4.32 -2.15 -24.57
N LYS A 44 4.29 -3.31 -25.21
CA LYS A 44 3.90 -3.43 -26.62
C LYS A 44 2.48 -2.93 -26.85
N GLU A 45 1.55 -3.33 -25.99
CA GLU A 45 0.17 -2.88 -26.04
C GLU A 45 0.04 -1.36 -25.93
N VAL A 46 0.85 -0.69 -25.10
CA VAL A 46 0.81 0.78 -25.01
C VAL A 46 1.34 1.45 -26.28
N PHE A 47 2.40 0.93 -26.89
CA PHE A 47 2.91 1.45 -28.15
C PHE A 47 1.90 1.24 -29.29
N ASP A 48 1.25 0.08 -29.34
CA ASP A 48 0.22 -0.27 -30.32
C ASP A 48 -1.07 0.56 -30.14
N ASP A 49 -1.39 0.99 -28.92
CA ASP A 49 -2.56 1.84 -28.64
C ASP A 49 -2.39 3.28 -29.18
N ILE A 50 -1.16 3.76 -29.29
CA ILE A 50 -0.84 5.14 -29.73
C ILE A 50 -0.42 5.17 -31.21
N SER A 51 0.19 4.09 -31.70
CA SER A 51 0.56 3.91 -33.10
C SER A 51 -0.67 3.57 -33.96
N PRO A 52 -0.84 4.15 -35.18
CA PRO A 52 -0.03 5.19 -35.79
C PRO A 52 -0.39 6.61 -35.31
N ILE A 53 0.62 7.49 -35.29
CA ILE A 53 0.45 8.93 -35.06
C ILE A 53 0.46 9.64 -36.43
N GLU A 54 -0.64 10.29 -36.76
CA GLU A 54 -0.80 11.05 -38.00
C GLU A 54 -0.85 12.55 -37.72
N ASP A 55 -0.32 13.34 -38.66
CA ASP A 55 -0.53 14.79 -38.70
C ASP A 55 -1.97 15.17 -39.10
N TYR A 56 -2.34 16.44 -38.96
CA TYR A 56 -3.70 16.89 -39.28
C TYR A 56 -4.07 16.70 -40.77
N THR A 57 -3.08 16.62 -41.65
CA THR A 57 -3.26 16.42 -43.10
C THR A 57 -3.22 14.96 -43.53
N GLY A 58 -2.81 14.04 -42.66
CA GLY A 58 -2.63 12.61 -42.93
C GLY A 58 -1.43 12.25 -43.83
N ASN A 59 -0.51 13.18 -44.04
CA ASN A 59 0.64 13.08 -44.96
C ASN A 59 1.85 12.43 -44.28
N LEU A 60 2.10 12.78 -43.02
CA LEU A 60 3.18 12.23 -42.20
C LEU A 60 2.60 11.23 -41.21
N ILE A 61 3.11 10.00 -41.24
CA ILE A 61 2.75 8.94 -40.29
C ILE A 61 3.99 8.50 -39.53
N LEU A 62 3.89 8.48 -38.21
CA LEU A 62 4.91 7.89 -37.34
C LEU A 62 4.36 6.64 -36.66
N GLU A 63 5.10 5.55 -36.79
CA GLU A 63 4.80 4.24 -36.21
C GLU A 63 5.87 3.81 -35.22
N PHE A 64 5.45 3.21 -34.11
CA PHE A 64 6.33 2.45 -33.22
C PHE A 64 6.33 0.99 -33.70
N VAL A 65 7.50 0.47 -34.06
CA VAL A 65 7.63 -0.87 -34.66
C VAL A 65 7.95 -1.92 -33.61
N ASP A 66 8.95 -1.66 -32.78
CA ASP A 66 9.43 -2.60 -31.77
C ASP A 66 10.20 -1.85 -30.68
N TYR A 67 10.46 -2.51 -29.55
CA TYR A 67 11.29 -1.99 -28.47
C TYR A 67 12.31 -3.02 -27.98
N SER A 68 13.41 -2.51 -27.45
CA SER A 68 14.47 -3.30 -26.84
C SER A 68 14.85 -2.69 -25.50
N LEU A 69 15.06 -3.54 -24.50
CA LEU A 69 15.74 -3.17 -23.26
C LEU A 69 17.14 -3.76 -23.29
N ASP A 70 18.15 -2.97 -22.93
CA ASP A 70 19.51 -3.48 -22.84
C ASP A 70 19.59 -4.56 -21.73
N ASP A 71 20.19 -5.71 -22.04
CA ASP A 71 20.28 -6.87 -21.12
C ASP A 71 21.07 -6.58 -19.84
N LYS A 72 21.95 -5.57 -19.86
CA LYS A 72 22.80 -5.21 -18.73
C LYS A 72 22.33 -3.90 -18.10
N PRO A 73 21.96 -3.91 -16.81
CA PRO A 73 21.73 -2.68 -16.07
C PRO A 73 23.03 -1.87 -15.97
N LYS A 74 22.91 -0.56 -15.71
CA LYS A 74 24.09 0.32 -15.58
C LYS A 74 24.98 -0.07 -14.39
N TYR A 75 24.36 -0.50 -13.30
CA TYR A 75 25.00 -0.88 -12.04
C TYR A 75 24.31 -2.10 -11.47
N ASP A 76 25.02 -2.86 -10.64
CA ASP A 76 24.43 -3.95 -9.87
C ASP A 76 23.57 -3.39 -8.71
N ILE A 77 22.65 -4.20 -8.17
CA ILE A 77 21.70 -3.81 -7.11
C ILE A 77 22.41 -3.18 -5.90
N GLU A 78 23.52 -3.77 -5.45
CA GLU A 78 24.25 -3.27 -4.29
C GLU A 78 25.03 -1.99 -4.62
N GLU A 79 25.56 -1.85 -5.83
CA GLU A 79 26.19 -0.61 -6.28
C GLU A 79 25.17 0.53 -6.39
N CYS A 80 23.95 0.24 -6.82
CA CYS A 80 22.86 1.22 -6.83
C CYS A 80 22.53 1.74 -5.43
N LYS A 81 22.46 0.86 -4.43
CA LYS A 81 22.23 1.24 -3.03
C LYS A 81 23.38 2.05 -2.45
N GLU A 82 24.61 1.68 -2.77
CA GLU A 82 25.78 2.40 -2.25
C GLU A 82 25.91 3.80 -2.88
N ARG A 83 25.55 3.97 -4.15
CA ARG A 83 25.70 5.23 -4.91
C ARG A 83 24.45 6.10 -4.96
N ASP A 84 23.38 5.72 -4.27
CA ASP A 84 22.04 6.32 -4.43
C ASP A 84 21.55 6.37 -5.88
N ALA A 85 21.97 5.41 -6.69
CA ALA A 85 21.52 5.28 -8.06
C ALA A 85 20.23 4.44 -8.14
N THR A 86 19.53 4.57 -9.26
CA THR A 86 18.37 3.74 -9.57
C THR A 86 18.81 2.50 -10.35
N TYR A 87 18.29 1.33 -10.00
CA TYR A 87 18.53 0.09 -10.75
C TYR A 87 17.67 0.10 -12.02
N CYS A 88 18.28 0.45 -13.15
CA CYS A 88 17.61 0.66 -14.43
C CYS A 88 18.39 0.13 -15.62
N ALA A 89 17.66 -0.10 -16.72
CA ALA A 89 18.22 -0.41 -18.04
C ALA A 89 17.70 0.60 -19.09
N PRO A 90 18.54 0.99 -20.06
CA PRO A 90 18.13 1.78 -21.21
C PRO A 90 16.99 1.12 -22.01
N LEU A 91 15.89 1.85 -22.21
CA LEU A 91 14.81 1.47 -23.14
C LEU A 91 15.04 2.17 -24.49
N LYS A 92 15.10 1.40 -25.56
CA LYS A 92 15.20 1.89 -26.94
C LYS A 92 13.99 1.42 -27.75
N VAL A 93 13.50 2.27 -28.64
CA VAL A 93 12.32 1.99 -29.46
C VAL A 93 12.64 2.25 -30.91
N LYS A 94 12.29 1.30 -31.78
CA LYS A 94 12.43 1.43 -33.22
C LYS A 94 11.23 2.19 -33.77
N VAL A 95 11.49 3.40 -34.26
CA VAL A 95 10.48 4.32 -34.79
C VAL A 95 10.60 4.39 -36.30
N ARG A 96 9.46 4.31 -37.00
CA ARG A 96 9.36 4.47 -38.45
C ARG A 96 8.58 5.73 -38.77
N LEU A 97 9.13 6.60 -39.59
CA LEU A 97 8.44 7.75 -40.17
C LEU A 97 8.19 7.50 -41.65
N ILE A 98 6.93 7.60 -42.06
CA ILE A 98 6.45 7.41 -43.43
C ILE A 98 5.93 8.75 -43.92
N ASN A 99 6.51 9.26 -45.01
CA ASN A 99 5.96 10.40 -45.73
C ASN A 99 5.19 9.91 -46.95
N LYS A 100 3.86 10.09 -46.97
CA LYS A 100 3.01 9.63 -48.07
C LYS A 100 3.23 10.41 -49.37
N GLU A 101 3.66 11.67 -49.31
CA GLU A 101 3.89 12.49 -50.51
C GLU A 101 5.17 12.08 -51.24
N THR A 102 6.24 11.81 -50.50
CA THR A 102 7.54 11.42 -51.09
C THR A 102 7.72 9.91 -51.21
N GLY A 103 6.95 9.12 -50.47
CA GLY A 103 7.13 7.67 -50.32
C GLY A 103 8.37 7.28 -49.51
N GLU A 104 9.02 8.25 -48.83
CA GLU A 104 10.23 8.01 -48.05
C GLU A 104 9.88 7.37 -46.70
N ILE A 105 10.57 6.28 -46.36
CA ILE A 105 10.45 5.58 -45.07
C ILE A 105 11.78 5.70 -44.35
N LYS A 106 11.79 6.38 -43.20
CA LYS A 106 12.96 6.52 -42.32
C LYS A 106 12.74 5.71 -41.05
N GLU A 107 13.54 4.67 -40.84
CA GLU A 107 13.56 3.90 -39.59
C GLU A 107 14.79 4.25 -38.76
N GLN A 108 14.60 4.55 -37.47
CA GLN A 108 15.68 4.81 -36.53
C GLN A 108 15.35 4.23 -35.15
N GLU A 109 16.39 3.84 -34.41
CA GLU A 109 16.26 3.44 -33.02
C GLU A 109 16.46 4.66 -32.12
N VAL A 110 15.45 4.98 -31.31
CA VAL A 110 15.40 6.16 -30.45
C VAL A 110 15.45 5.72 -28.99
N PHE A 111 16.37 6.30 -28.22
CA PHE A 111 16.43 6.09 -26.78
C PHE A 111 15.23 6.78 -26.10
N MET A 112 14.42 6.02 -25.36
CA MET A 112 13.20 6.49 -24.70
C MET A 112 13.42 6.90 -23.23
N GLY A 113 14.56 6.55 -22.64
CA GLY A 113 14.87 6.80 -21.24
C GLY A 113 15.38 5.56 -20.52
N ASP A 114 15.85 5.76 -19.29
CA ASP A 114 16.21 4.66 -18.41
C ASP A 114 14.96 4.13 -17.71
N PHE A 115 14.73 2.82 -17.81
CA PHE A 115 13.57 2.16 -17.24
C PHE A 115 13.96 1.39 -15.97
N PRO A 116 13.33 1.66 -14.80
CA PRO A 116 13.62 0.93 -13.56
C PRO A 116 13.28 -0.57 -13.69
N LEU A 117 14.23 -1.43 -13.32
CA LEU A 117 14.08 -2.88 -13.34
C LEU A 117 13.65 -3.44 -11.99
N MET A 118 12.83 -4.49 -12.00
CA MET A 118 12.51 -5.25 -10.80
C MET A 118 13.66 -6.21 -10.45
N THR A 119 14.01 -6.30 -9.17
CA THR A 119 14.99 -7.26 -8.66
C THR A 119 14.42 -8.68 -8.60
N GLU A 120 15.28 -9.70 -8.49
CA GLU A 120 14.86 -11.11 -8.27
C GLU A 120 13.99 -11.29 -7.00
N ARG A 121 14.01 -10.32 -6.07
CA ARG A 121 13.22 -10.32 -4.83
C ARG A 121 11.82 -9.72 -4.99
N GLY A 122 11.45 -9.21 -6.17
CA GLY A 122 10.18 -8.52 -6.39
C GLY A 122 10.14 -7.08 -5.84
N THR A 123 11.28 -6.38 -5.87
CA THR A 123 11.45 -5.01 -5.35
C THR A 123 12.09 -4.10 -6.40
N PHE A 124 12.07 -2.78 -6.20
CA PHE A 124 12.75 -1.79 -7.04
C PHE A 124 13.76 -1.02 -6.21
N VAL A 125 14.93 -0.68 -6.77
CA VAL A 125 15.89 0.24 -6.14
C VAL A 125 15.78 1.59 -6.83
N ILE A 126 15.25 2.58 -6.13
CA ILE A 126 15.03 3.94 -6.63
C ILE A 126 15.81 4.90 -5.75
N ASN A 127 16.77 5.61 -6.34
CA ASN A 127 17.70 6.51 -5.64
C ASN A 127 18.33 5.85 -4.39
N GLY A 128 18.89 4.65 -4.55
CA GLY A 128 19.49 3.87 -3.47
C GLY A 128 18.54 3.18 -2.50
N ALA A 129 17.26 3.57 -2.44
CA ALA A 129 16.29 3.00 -1.53
C ALA A 129 15.50 1.84 -2.17
N GLU A 130 15.34 0.74 -1.42
CA GLU A 130 14.44 -0.34 -1.84
C GLU A 130 12.97 0.05 -1.62
N ARG A 131 12.18 -0.07 -2.68
CA ARG A 131 10.75 0.21 -2.72
C ARG A 131 9.96 -1.01 -3.22
N VAL A 132 8.70 -1.08 -2.79
CA VAL A 132 7.72 -2.06 -3.24
C VAL A 132 6.52 -1.32 -3.82
N ILE A 133 6.07 -1.76 -4.99
CA ILE A 133 4.82 -1.27 -5.58
C ILE A 133 3.68 -2.14 -5.05
N VAL A 134 2.85 -1.56 -4.19
CA VAL A 134 1.73 -2.25 -3.57
C VAL A 134 0.59 -2.41 -4.56
N SER A 135 0.04 -3.63 -4.66
CA SER A 135 -1.08 -3.92 -5.54
C SER A 135 -2.35 -3.21 -5.05
N GLN A 136 -3.11 -2.64 -5.99
CA GLN A 136 -4.27 -1.81 -5.67
C GLN A 136 -5.58 -2.58 -5.92
N LEU A 137 -6.49 -2.58 -4.95
CA LEU A 137 -7.84 -3.13 -5.10
C LEU A 137 -8.78 -2.02 -5.57
N VAL A 138 -9.35 -2.16 -6.78
CA VAL A 138 -10.25 -1.18 -7.40
C VAL A 138 -11.54 -1.86 -7.86
N ARG A 139 -12.60 -1.07 -8.05
CA ARG A 139 -13.81 -1.55 -8.71
C ARG A 139 -13.47 -1.93 -10.15
N SER A 140 -13.96 -3.09 -10.60
CA SER A 140 -13.75 -3.54 -11.97
C SER A 140 -14.59 -2.68 -12.95
N PRO A 141 -14.12 -2.41 -14.17
CA PRO A 141 -14.97 -1.83 -15.20
C PRO A 141 -16.13 -2.76 -15.51
N GLY A 142 -17.35 -2.23 -15.61
CA GLY A 142 -18.56 -3.03 -15.69
C GLY A 142 -19.83 -2.22 -15.56
N VAL A 143 -20.96 -2.92 -15.65
CA VAL A 143 -22.30 -2.35 -15.39
C VAL A 143 -22.78 -2.87 -14.04
N TYR A 144 -23.12 -1.95 -13.14
CA TYR A 144 -23.55 -2.24 -11.77
C TYR A 144 -24.97 -1.74 -11.55
N TYR A 145 -25.81 -2.54 -10.92
CA TYR A 145 -27.18 -2.19 -10.56
C TYR A 145 -27.34 -2.23 -9.05
N ALA A 146 -27.95 -1.19 -8.49
CA ALA A 146 -28.31 -1.08 -7.09
C ALA A 146 -29.82 -0.84 -6.94
N GLU A 147 -30.37 -1.30 -5.83
CA GLU A 147 -31.76 -1.04 -5.46
C GLU A 147 -31.77 -0.31 -4.11
N GLU A 148 -32.35 0.88 -4.10
CA GLU A 148 -32.63 1.65 -2.90
C GLU A 148 -34.14 1.76 -2.70
N ARG A 149 -34.57 2.04 -1.47
CA ARG A 149 -35.98 2.32 -1.18
C ARG A 149 -36.11 3.76 -0.72
N ASP A 150 -37.01 4.48 -1.38
CA ASP A 150 -37.38 5.83 -0.96
C ASP A 150 -38.06 5.81 0.41
N LYS A 151 -38.17 6.96 1.07
CA LYS A 151 -38.90 7.16 2.34
C LYS A 151 -40.36 6.67 2.26
N THR A 152 -40.93 6.64 1.06
CA THR A 152 -42.29 6.15 0.78
C THR A 152 -42.37 4.63 0.61
N GLY A 153 -41.24 3.93 0.61
CA GLY A 153 -41.14 2.48 0.38
C GLY A 153 -41.09 2.08 -1.10
N LYS A 154 -41.08 3.03 -2.03
CA LYS A 154 -40.97 2.77 -3.46
C LYS A 154 -39.55 2.28 -3.81
N ARG A 155 -39.47 1.26 -4.66
CA ARG A 155 -38.19 0.73 -5.18
C ARG A 155 -37.61 1.74 -6.18
N LEU A 156 -36.43 2.26 -5.90
CA LEU A 156 -35.63 3.08 -6.80
C LEU A 156 -34.47 2.22 -7.27
N ILE A 157 -34.32 2.11 -8.58
CA ILE A 157 -33.20 1.40 -9.18
C ILE A 157 -32.25 2.45 -9.72
N SER A 158 -30.97 2.23 -9.48
CA SER A 158 -29.90 3.00 -10.06
C SER A 158 -28.89 2.05 -10.67
N SER A 159 -28.21 2.51 -11.70
CA SER A 159 -27.12 1.76 -12.29
C SER A 159 -26.02 2.65 -12.82
N THR A 160 -24.82 2.08 -12.87
CA THR A 160 -23.62 2.80 -13.28
C THR A 160 -22.82 1.93 -14.25
N VAL A 161 -22.54 2.49 -15.41
CA VAL A 161 -21.68 1.94 -16.45
C VAL A 161 -20.30 2.57 -16.28
N ILE A 162 -19.36 1.80 -15.74
CA ILE A 162 -18.02 2.27 -15.40
C ILE A 162 -17.02 1.77 -16.45
N PRO A 163 -16.41 2.65 -17.26
CA PRO A 163 -15.31 2.27 -18.13
C PRO A 163 -13.99 2.11 -17.37
N ASN A 164 -12.98 1.52 -18.01
CA ASN A 164 -11.61 1.59 -17.49
C ASN A 164 -11.05 3.02 -17.63
N ARG A 165 -11.37 3.68 -18.75
CA ARG A 165 -11.07 5.09 -19.05
C ARG A 165 -12.16 5.64 -19.97
N GLY A 166 -12.68 6.82 -19.67
CA GLY A 166 -13.70 7.48 -20.48
C GLY A 166 -14.85 8.02 -19.63
N ALA A 167 -15.90 8.49 -20.30
CA ALA A 167 -17.07 9.07 -19.67
C ALA A 167 -17.97 8.03 -18.98
N TRP A 168 -18.60 8.41 -17.88
CA TRP A 168 -19.51 7.52 -17.14
C TRP A 168 -20.95 7.66 -17.67
N LEU A 169 -21.71 6.57 -17.62
CA LEU A 169 -23.18 6.61 -17.79
C LEU A 169 -23.83 6.13 -16.50
N GLU A 170 -24.70 6.96 -15.95
CA GLU A 170 -25.45 6.66 -14.72
C GLU A 170 -26.93 6.73 -15.02
N TYR A 171 -27.67 5.65 -14.74
CA TYR A 171 -29.11 5.60 -14.84
C TYR A 171 -29.72 5.65 -13.45
N GLU A 172 -30.80 6.40 -13.28
CA GLU A 172 -31.49 6.53 -12.00
C GLU A 172 -33.00 6.62 -12.22
N THR A 173 -33.76 5.91 -11.41
CA THR A 173 -35.22 6.04 -11.34
C THR A 173 -35.62 7.02 -10.26
N ASP A 174 -36.53 7.95 -10.56
CA ASP A 174 -37.10 8.87 -9.57
C ASP A 174 -38.41 8.35 -8.94
N SER A 175 -38.89 8.99 -7.87
CA SER A 175 -40.14 8.61 -7.19
C SER A 175 -41.39 8.76 -8.08
N ASN A 176 -41.28 9.40 -9.25
CA ASN A 176 -42.35 9.53 -10.25
C ASN A 176 -42.26 8.48 -11.37
N ASP A 177 -41.47 7.42 -11.19
CA ASP A 177 -41.26 6.34 -12.19
C ASP A 177 -40.56 6.81 -13.48
N VAL A 178 -39.91 7.98 -13.48
CA VAL A 178 -39.13 8.46 -14.62
C VAL A 178 -37.71 7.93 -14.51
N ILE A 179 -37.24 7.29 -15.57
CA ILE A 179 -35.85 6.85 -15.69
C ILE A 179 -35.04 7.95 -16.37
N SER A 180 -34.03 8.44 -15.65
CA SER A 180 -33.12 9.47 -16.11
C SER A 180 -31.71 8.91 -16.31
N VAL A 181 -30.91 9.59 -17.13
CA VAL A 181 -29.50 9.34 -17.36
C VAL A 181 -28.67 10.59 -17.03
N ARG A 182 -27.48 10.39 -16.47
CA ARG A 182 -26.41 11.38 -16.42
C ARG A 182 -25.26 10.91 -17.30
N VAL A 183 -24.75 11.82 -18.13
CA VAL A 183 -23.56 11.58 -18.95
C VAL A 183 -22.40 12.32 -18.30
N ASP A 184 -21.36 11.59 -17.89
CA ASP A 184 -20.13 12.14 -17.29
C ASP A 184 -20.41 13.09 -16.09
N ARG A 185 -21.29 12.65 -15.17
CA ARG A 185 -21.70 13.39 -13.96
C ARG A 185 -22.36 14.75 -14.20
N THR A 186 -22.85 15.00 -15.42
CA THR A 186 -23.65 16.19 -15.72
C THR A 186 -25.09 16.08 -15.19
N ARG A 187 -25.92 17.11 -15.43
CA ARG A 187 -27.32 17.16 -14.97
C ARG A 187 -28.15 16.02 -15.58
N LYS A 188 -29.09 15.50 -14.78
CA LYS A 188 -30.03 14.43 -15.18
C LYS A 188 -30.86 14.81 -16.40
N GLN A 189 -31.02 13.87 -17.33
CA GLN A 189 -31.91 13.97 -18.50
C GLN A 189 -32.75 12.69 -18.62
N PRO A 190 -33.96 12.71 -19.19
CA PRO A 190 -34.70 11.47 -19.47
C PRO A 190 -33.87 10.52 -20.35
N VAL A 191 -33.89 9.21 -20.07
CA VAL A 191 -33.07 8.22 -20.80
C VAL A 191 -33.40 8.17 -22.30
N THR A 192 -34.63 8.56 -22.67
CA THR A 192 -35.09 8.66 -24.06
C THR A 192 -34.35 9.72 -24.86
N VAL A 193 -33.86 10.81 -24.22
CA VAL A 193 -33.05 11.84 -24.89
C VAL A 193 -31.73 11.24 -25.38
N LEU A 194 -31.12 10.35 -24.59
CA LEU A 194 -29.90 9.63 -24.98
C LEU A 194 -30.17 8.64 -26.12
N LEU A 195 -31.28 7.89 -26.07
CA LEU A 195 -31.65 6.99 -27.17
C LEU A 195 -31.89 7.75 -28.48
N ARG A 196 -32.52 8.93 -28.42
CA ARG A 196 -32.67 9.82 -29.59
C ARG A 196 -31.34 10.32 -30.12
N ALA A 197 -30.46 10.78 -29.23
CA ALA A 197 -29.13 11.25 -29.61
C ALA A 197 -28.27 10.14 -30.27
N LEU A 198 -28.52 8.88 -29.93
CA LEU A 198 -27.87 7.70 -30.49
C LEU A 198 -28.52 7.18 -31.80
N GLY A 199 -29.56 7.84 -32.30
CA GLY A 199 -30.16 7.57 -33.61
C GLY A 199 -31.55 6.93 -33.59
N ILE A 200 -32.13 6.65 -32.42
CA ILE A 200 -33.49 6.08 -32.29
C ILE A 200 -34.48 7.24 -32.11
N GLY A 201 -34.96 7.79 -33.22
CA GLY A 201 -35.51 9.14 -33.26
C GLY A 201 -36.95 9.29 -32.77
N THR A 202 -37.82 8.32 -33.03
CA THR A 202 -39.27 8.46 -32.80
C THR A 202 -39.77 7.69 -31.58
N ASP A 203 -40.84 8.18 -30.95
CA ASP A 203 -41.47 7.54 -29.79
C ASP A 203 -41.90 6.09 -30.12
N ALA A 204 -42.37 5.86 -31.35
CA ALA A 204 -42.75 4.53 -31.84
C ALA A 204 -41.55 3.56 -31.95
N GLU A 205 -40.39 4.03 -32.42
CA GLU A 205 -39.17 3.21 -32.49
C GLU A 205 -38.65 2.86 -31.09
N ILE A 206 -38.71 3.79 -30.14
CA ILE A 206 -38.29 3.55 -28.75
C ILE A 206 -39.21 2.53 -28.08
N ILE A 207 -40.53 2.64 -28.27
CA ILE A 207 -41.52 1.69 -27.75
C ILE A 207 -41.35 0.32 -28.41
N ASP A 208 -41.15 0.27 -29.72
CA ASP A 208 -40.89 -1.01 -30.41
C ASP A 208 -39.56 -1.62 -29.95
N LEU A 209 -38.53 -0.84 -29.65
CA LEU A 209 -37.26 -1.37 -29.15
C LEU A 209 -37.41 -2.01 -27.76
N LEU A 210 -37.87 -1.24 -26.76
CA LEU A 210 -37.87 -1.65 -25.35
C LEU A 210 -39.11 -2.43 -24.91
N GLY A 211 -40.19 -2.38 -25.70
CA GLY A 211 -41.50 -2.90 -25.33
C GLY A 211 -42.38 -1.88 -24.58
N GLU A 212 -43.66 -2.20 -24.41
CA GLU A 212 -44.60 -1.35 -23.68
C GLU A 212 -44.40 -1.47 -22.15
N ASP A 213 -43.96 -0.37 -21.53
CA ASP A 213 -43.77 -0.26 -20.08
C ASP A 213 -44.33 1.07 -19.54
N GLU A 214 -44.92 1.05 -18.35
CA GLU A 214 -45.51 2.23 -17.70
C GLU A 214 -44.46 3.31 -17.39
N ARG A 215 -43.24 2.90 -17.00
CA ARG A 215 -42.12 3.80 -16.70
C ARG A 215 -41.56 4.42 -17.96
N LEU A 216 -41.59 3.68 -19.07
CA LEU A 216 -41.19 4.21 -20.37
C LEU A 216 -42.18 5.29 -20.84
N SER A 217 -43.49 5.06 -20.66
CA SER A 217 -44.51 6.08 -20.95
C SER A 217 -44.31 7.36 -20.11
N ALA A 218 -44.11 7.23 -18.80
CA ALA A 218 -43.82 8.37 -17.92
C ALA A 218 -42.55 9.13 -18.32
N THR A 219 -41.52 8.40 -18.78
CA THR A 219 -40.27 9.00 -19.24
C THR A 219 -40.44 9.75 -20.57
N LEU A 220 -41.20 9.20 -21.51
CA LEU A 220 -41.53 9.85 -22.79
C LEU A 220 -42.42 11.10 -22.62
N GLU A 221 -43.28 11.13 -21.60
CA GLU A 221 -44.08 12.33 -21.27
C GLU A 221 -43.22 13.49 -20.74
N LYS A 222 -42.14 13.17 -20.02
CA LYS A 222 -41.19 14.16 -19.48
C LYS A 222 -40.09 14.56 -20.47
N ASP A 223 -39.96 13.82 -21.58
CA ASP A 223 -39.02 14.09 -22.65
C ASP A 223 -39.46 15.31 -23.48
N ASN A 224 -38.63 16.36 -23.46
CA ASN A 224 -38.88 17.60 -24.20
C ASN A 224 -38.42 17.54 -25.66
N THR A 225 -37.77 16.45 -26.10
CA THR A 225 -37.22 16.27 -27.45
C THR A 225 -38.06 15.29 -28.26
N LYS A 226 -38.19 15.52 -29.58
CA LYS A 226 -38.97 14.66 -30.48
C LYS A 226 -38.20 14.15 -31.70
N THR A 227 -36.99 14.64 -31.92
CA THR A 227 -36.13 14.25 -33.05
C THR A 227 -34.70 13.92 -32.59
N VAL A 228 -33.94 13.22 -33.43
CA VAL A 228 -32.51 12.91 -33.20
C VAL A 228 -31.68 14.19 -33.04
N GLU A 229 -31.95 15.20 -33.87
CA GLU A 229 -31.23 16.48 -33.86
C GLU A 229 -31.44 17.25 -32.55
N GLU A 230 -32.70 17.30 -32.07
CA GLU A 230 -33.04 17.93 -30.79
C GLU A 230 -32.40 17.20 -29.60
N GLY A 231 -32.38 15.86 -29.63
CA GLY A 231 -31.72 15.04 -28.61
C GLY A 231 -30.21 15.27 -28.54
N LEU A 232 -29.53 15.30 -29.70
CA LEU A 232 -28.10 15.63 -29.80
C LEU A 232 -27.79 17.01 -29.23
N VAL A 233 -28.57 18.02 -29.61
CA VAL A 233 -28.39 19.40 -29.16
C VAL A 233 -28.61 19.53 -27.66
N GLU A 234 -29.62 18.85 -27.10
CA GLU A 234 -29.91 18.93 -25.66
C GLU A 234 -28.78 18.29 -24.83
N ILE A 235 -28.24 17.14 -25.26
CA ILE A 235 -27.07 16.54 -24.61
C ILE A 235 -25.84 17.46 -24.71
N TYR A 236 -25.59 18.04 -25.89
CA TYR A 236 -24.45 18.93 -26.09
C TYR A 236 -24.49 20.16 -25.17
N LYS A 237 -25.66 20.80 -25.04
CA LYS A 237 -25.83 21.96 -24.15
C LYS A 237 -25.47 21.67 -22.70
N LYS A 238 -25.67 20.43 -22.23
CA LYS A 238 -25.31 20.04 -20.86
C LYS A 238 -23.84 19.67 -20.72
N LEU A 239 -23.26 19.03 -21.74
CA LEU A 239 -21.83 18.68 -21.73
C LEU A 239 -20.93 19.89 -21.89
N ARG A 240 -21.31 20.87 -22.71
CA ARG A 240 -20.55 22.09 -22.98
C ARG A 240 -21.41 23.35 -22.79
N PRO A 241 -21.64 23.77 -21.54
CA PRO A 241 -22.40 24.98 -21.28
C PRO A 241 -21.67 26.21 -21.84
N GLY A 242 -22.35 26.99 -22.68
CA GLY A 242 -21.84 28.25 -23.25
C GLY A 242 -21.33 28.18 -24.69
N GLU A 243 -21.12 26.97 -25.25
CA GLU A 243 -20.81 26.81 -26.67
C GLU A 243 -22.10 26.75 -27.51
N PRO A 244 -22.17 27.40 -28.69
CA PRO A 244 -23.33 27.28 -29.57
C PRO A 244 -23.45 25.85 -30.10
N PRO A 245 -24.56 25.13 -29.85
CA PRO A 245 -24.70 23.74 -30.27
C PRO A 245 -24.99 23.67 -31.78
N THR A 246 -24.18 22.93 -32.53
CA THR A 246 -24.51 22.49 -33.89
C THR A 246 -24.71 20.98 -33.90
N VAL A 247 -25.56 20.48 -34.80
CA VAL A 247 -25.83 19.03 -34.88
C VAL A 247 -24.57 18.24 -35.21
N GLU A 248 -23.73 18.78 -36.11
CA GLU A 248 -22.46 18.16 -36.49
C GLU A 248 -21.46 18.13 -35.33
N SER A 249 -21.32 19.23 -34.56
CA SER A 249 -20.43 19.24 -33.39
C SER A 249 -20.93 18.32 -32.29
N ALA A 250 -22.25 18.25 -32.09
CA ALA A 250 -22.88 17.37 -31.11
C ALA A 250 -22.70 15.90 -31.45
N SER A 251 -22.94 15.52 -32.71
CA SER A 251 -22.73 14.15 -33.19
C SER A 251 -21.26 13.74 -33.11
N SER A 252 -20.35 14.63 -33.55
CA SER A 252 -18.90 14.37 -33.48
C SER A 252 -18.41 14.21 -32.03
N LEU A 253 -18.88 15.07 -31.12
CA LEU A 253 -18.54 14.99 -29.70
C LEU A 253 -19.04 13.69 -29.08
N LEU A 254 -20.30 13.32 -29.31
CA LEU A 254 -20.90 12.11 -28.73
C LEU A 254 -20.19 10.84 -29.24
N ASN A 255 -19.90 10.79 -30.54
CA ASN A 255 -19.13 9.69 -31.13
C ASN A 255 -17.71 9.61 -30.56
N ALA A 256 -17.01 10.75 -30.43
CA ALA A 256 -15.69 10.79 -29.83
C ALA A 256 -15.70 10.45 -28.32
N LEU A 257 -16.82 10.68 -27.63
CA LEU A 257 -16.93 10.44 -26.19
C LEU A 257 -17.09 8.95 -25.87
N PHE A 258 -17.86 8.19 -26.67
CA PHE A 258 -18.19 6.79 -26.39
C PHE A 258 -17.59 5.78 -27.37
N PHE A 259 -17.53 6.10 -28.66
CA PHE A 259 -17.21 5.13 -29.71
C PHE A 259 -15.77 5.25 -30.23
N ASP A 260 -15.01 6.27 -29.82
CA ASP A 260 -13.57 6.39 -30.14
C ASP A 260 -12.71 5.57 -29.16
N PRO A 261 -12.01 4.51 -29.60
CA PRO A 261 -11.14 3.70 -28.76
C PRO A 261 -9.99 4.48 -28.09
N LYS A 262 -9.59 5.62 -28.65
CA LYS A 262 -8.53 6.46 -28.07
C LYS A 262 -9.01 7.20 -26.82
N ARG A 263 -10.31 7.51 -26.74
CA ARG A 263 -10.91 8.28 -25.63
C ARG A 263 -11.68 7.40 -24.65
N TYR A 264 -12.32 6.34 -25.14
CA TYR A 264 -13.11 5.41 -24.35
C TYR A 264 -12.53 3.99 -24.42
N ASP A 265 -12.22 3.42 -23.26
CA ASP A 265 -11.58 2.11 -23.13
C ASP A 265 -12.20 1.35 -21.94
N LEU A 266 -12.67 0.14 -22.20
CA LEU A 266 -13.19 -0.83 -21.23
C LEU A 266 -12.08 -1.75 -20.71
N ALA A 267 -10.92 -1.80 -21.39
CA ALA A 267 -9.93 -2.85 -21.27
C ALA A 267 -10.51 -4.26 -21.54
N LYS A 268 -9.64 -5.29 -21.59
CA LYS A 268 -10.07 -6.68 -21.79
C LYS A 268 -11.03 -7.14 -20.69
N VAL A 269 -10.74 -6.78 -19.43
CA VAL A 269 -11.57 -7.11 -18.27
C VAL A 269 -12.97 -6.49 -18.33
N GLY A 270 -13.10 -5.23 -18.77
CA GLY A 270 -14.40 -4.58 -18.87
C GLY A 270 -15.26 -5.24 -19.95
N ARG A 271 -14.69 -5.53 -21.13
CA ARG A 271 -15.40 -6.26 -22.18
C ARG A 271 -15.87 -7.64 -21.71
N TYR A 272 -15.03 -8.39 -20.98
CA TYR A 272 -15.43 -9.65 -20.34
C TYR A 272 -16.60 -9.46 -19.36
N LYS A 273 -16.53 -8.46 -18.48
CA LYS A 273 -17.57 -8.16 -17.48
C LYS A 273 -18.90 -7.74 -18.11
N PHE A 274 -18.88 -6.89 -19.14
CA PHE A 274 -20.06 -6.49 -19.90
C PHE A 274 -20.72 -7.71 -20.54
N ASN A 275 -19.93 -8.53 -21.25
CA ASN A 275 -20.41 -9.73 -21.94
C ASN A 275 -20.95 -10.82 -21.00
N LYS A 276 -20.54 -10.79 -19.71
CA LYS A 276 -21.08 -11.66 -18.67
C LYS A 276 -22.35 -11.07 -18.06
N LYS A 277 -22.37 -9.78 -17.69
CA LYS A 277 -23.50 -9.12 -17.02
C LYS A 277 -24.70 -8.89 -17.95
N LEU A 278 -24.44 -8.39 -19.15
CA LEU A 278 -25.47 -8.07 -20.16
C LEU A 278 -25.84 -9.28 -21.02
N ALA A 279 -25.28 -10.45 -20.74
CA ALA A 279 -25.63 -11.68 -21.45
C ALA A 279 -27.14 -11.94 -21.39
N LEU A 280 -27.69 -12.40 -22.51
CA LEU A 280 -29.10 -12.76 -22.59
C LEU A 280 -29.38 -14.01 -21.75
N CYS A 281 -28.46 -14.99 -21.77
CA CYS A 281 -28.67 -16.30 -21.16
C CYS A 281 -29.00 -16.24 -19.65
N TYR A 282 -28.30 -15.40 -18.88
CA TYR A 282 -28.51 -15.28 -17.43
C TYR A 282 -29.82 -14.58 -17.06
N ARG A 283 -30.42 -13.80 -17.98
CA ARG A 283 -31.70 -13.14 -17.74
C ARG A 283 -32.90 -14.01 -18.09
N ILE A 284 -32.78 -14.83 -19.14
CA ILE A 284 -33.87 -15.71 -19.60
C ILE A 284 -33.90 -17.06 -18.86
N MET A 285 -32.80 -17.46 -18.20
CA MET A 285 -32.76 -18.74 -17.48
C MET A 285 -33.85 -18.83 -16.41
N ASN A 286 -34.47 -20.00 -16.31
CA ASN A 286 -35.58 -20.29 -15.39
C ASN A 286 -36.83 -19.41 -15.58
N LYS A 287 -36.96 -18.66 -16.69
CA LYS A 287 -38.16 -17.90 -17.05
C LYS A 287 -38.99 -18.64 -18.11
N ILE A 288 -40.23 -18.20 -18.32
CA ILE A 288 -41.17 -18.77 -19.29
C ILE A 288 -41.16 -17.94 -20.56
N SER A 289 -41.01 -18.59 -21.72
CA SER A 289 -41.06 -17.90 -23.01
C SER A 289 -42.49 -17.49 -23.36
N ALA A 290 -42.69 -16.26 -23.83
CA ALA A 290 -43.99 -15.80 -24.33
C ALA A 290 -44.29 -16.28 -25.75
N GLU A 291 -43.24 -16.57 -26.53
CA GLU A 291 -43.30 -16.88 -27.97
C GLU A 291 -42.40 -18.08 -28.29
N ASP A 292 -42.58 -18.70 -29.46
CA ASP A 292 -41.71 -19.78 -29.90
C ASP A 292 -40.31 -19.22 -30.22
N ILE A 293 -39.27 -19.74 -29.55
CA ILE A 293 -37.88 -19.32 -29.79
C ILE A 293 -37.30 -20.26 -30.84
N ILE A 294 -37.03 -19.72 -32.03
CA ILE A 294 -36.58 -20.47 -33.21
C ILE A 294 -35.15 -20.07 -33.55
N ASN A 295 -34.30 -21.05 -33.82
CA ASN A 295 -32.95 -20.81 -34.33
C ASN A 295 -33.03 -20.16 -35.73
N PRO A 296 -32.42 -18.98 -35.95
CA PRO A 296 -32.45 -18.29 -37.24
C PRO A 296 -31.77 -19.06 -38.39
N GLU A 297 -30.78 -19.91 -38.08
CA GLU A 297 -29.96 -20.61 -39.08
C GLU A 297 -30.48 -22.00 -39.40
N THR A 298 -30.90 -22.77 -38.38
CA THR A 298 -31.35 -24.16 -38.57
C THR A 298 -32.86 -24.30 -38.69
N GLY A 299 -33.63 -23.29 -38.27
CA GLY A 299 -35.09 -23.36 -38.17
C GLY A 299 -35.60 -24.28 -37.04
N GLU A 300 -34.71 -24.77 -36.18
CA GLU A 300 -35.06 -25.62 -35.04
C GLU A 300 -35.75 -24.79 -33.94
N VAL A 301 -36.85 -25.31 -33.38
CA VAL A 301 -37.55 -24.68 -32.25
C VAL A 301 -36.85 -25.07 -30.96
N PHE A 302 -36.13 -24.14 -30.34
CA PHE A 302 -35.45 -24.38 -29.06
C PHE A 302 -36.45 -24.56 -27.91
N VAL A 303 -37.46 -23.68 -27.84
CA VAL A 303 -38.45 -23.63 -26.76
C VAL A 303 -39.79 -23.18 -27.33
N LYS A 304 -40.89 -23.87 -26.99
CA LYS A 304 -42.24 -23.44 -27.38
C LYS A 304 -42.80 -22.38 -26.43
N ALA A 305 -43.75 -21.58 -26.91
CA ALA A 305 -44.47 -20.62 -26.08
C ALA A 305 -45.08 -21.31 -24.83
N GLY A 306 -44.81 -20.75 -23.65
CA GLY A 306 -45.23 -21.28 -22.36
C GLY A 306 -44.28 -22.31 -21.72
N GLU A 307 -43.18 -22.69 -22.37
CA GLU A 307 -42.17 -23.58 -21.78
C GLU A 307 -41.10 -22.80 -20.99
N LYS A 308 -40.55 -23.46 -19.97
CA LYS A 308 -39.50 -22.90 -19.10
C LYS A 308 -38.13 -23.12 -19.73
N ILE A 309 -37.32 -22.07 -19.78
CA ILE A 309 -35.99 -22.09 -20.40
C ILE A 309 -34.97 -22.62 -19.37
N SER A 310 -34.31 -23.76 -19.66
CA SER A 310 -33.19 -24.27 -18.85
C SER A 310 -31.91 -23.47 -19.11
N TYR A 311 -30.89 -23.62 -18.25
CA TYR A 311 -29.61 -22.92 -18.43
C TYR A 311 -28.90 -23.30 -19.74
N ASP A 312 -28.84 -24.59 -20.07
CA ASP A 312 -28.19 -25.07 -21.30
C ASP A 312 -28.93 -24.58 -22.55
N LEU A 313 -30.27 -24.57 -22.52
CA LEU A 313 -31.09 -23.99 -23.59
C LEU A 313 -30.88 -22.48 -23.69
N ALA A 314 -30.81 -21.75 -22.58
CA ALA A 314 -30.54 -20.31 -22.58
C ALA A 314 -29.17 -19.97 -23.19
N LYS A 315 -28.14 -20.79 -22.91
CA LYS A 315 -26.81 -20.64 -23.52
C LYS A 315 -26.85 -20.93 -25.01
N ALA A 316 -27.56 -21.98 -25.45
CA ALA A 316 -27.74 -22.30 -26.86
C ALA A 316 -28.50 -21.20 -27.61
N ILE A 317 -29.56 -20.63 -27.02
CA ILE A 317 -30.34 -19.51 -27.59
C ILE A 317 -29.44 -18.29 -27.83
N GLN A 318 -28.63 -17.91 -26.84
CA GLN A 318 -27.67 -16.82 -27.01
C GLN A 318 -26.65 -17.13 -28.11
N ASN A 319 -26.05 -18.32 -28.07
CA ASN A 319 -25.04 -18.73 -29.04
C ASN A 319 -25.60 -18.94 -30.46
N ALA A 320 -26.92 -19.01 -30.64
CA ALA A 320 -27.55 -19.01 -31.96
C ALA A 320 -27.68 -17.59 -32.58
N GLY A 321 -27.17 -16.55 -31.89
CA GLY A 321 -27.25 -15.17 -32.35
C GLY A 321 -28.60 -14.49 -32.06
N ILE A 322 -29.45 -15.09 -31.23
CA ILE A 322 -30.73 -14.49 -30.83
C ILE A 322 -30.47 -13.43 -29.75
N ASN A 323 -30.86 -12.18 -30.01
CA ASN A 323 -30.60 -11.07 -29.08
C ASN A 323 -31.83 -10.59 -28.29
N VAL A 324 -33.04 -10.84 -28.81
CA VAL A 324 -34.29 -10.37 -28.20
C VAL A 324 -35.17 -11.56 -27.87
N VAL A 325 -35.62 -11.65 -26.62
CA VAL A 325 -36.56 -12.69 -26.16
C VAL A 325 -37.69 -12.03 -25.36
N ASN A 326 -38.93 -12.37 -25.70
CA ASN A 326 -40.11 -11.94 -24.96
C ASN A 326 -40.46 -13.00 -23.91
N LEU A 327 -40.51 -12.61 -22.64
CA LEU A 327 -40.84 -13.49 -21.52
C LEU A 327 -42.26 -13.21 -21.00
N LEU A 328 -42.90 -14.26 -20.48
CA LEU A 328 -44.22 -14.17 -19.86
C LEU A 328 -44.06 -14.16 -18.33
N MET A 329 -44.51 -13.09 -17.68
CA MET A 329 -44.50 -12.96 -16.21
C MET A 329 -45.82 -13.41 -15.57
N ASP A 330 -45.85 -13.55 -14.25
CA ASP A 330 -46.97 -14.11 -13.47
C ASP A 330 -48.32 -13.35 -13.66
N ASP A 331 -48.27 -12.10 -14.14
CA ASP A 331 -49.44 -11.25 -14.42
C ASP A 331 -49.89 -11.26 -15.91
N ASP A 332 -49.48 -12.26 -16.71
CA ASP A 332 -49.65 -12.31 -18.19
C ASP A 332 -49.00 -11.13 -18.94
N LYS A 333 -48.18 -10.33 -18.25
CA LYS A 333 -47.44 -9.21 -18.84
C LYS A 333 -46.25 -9.73 -19.64
N LYS A 334 -46.17 -9.31 -20.91
CA LYS A 334 -45.03 -9.59 -21.79
C LYS A 334 -43.90 -8.60 -21.49
N VAL A 335 -42.73 -9.11 -21.13
CA VAL A 335 -41.53 -8.30 -20.87
C VAL A 335 -40.45 -8.65 -21.87
N ARG A 336 -39.86 -7.64 -22.52
CA ARG A 336 -38.84 -7.83 -23.55
C ARG A 336 -37.44 -7.74 -22.95
N VAL A 337 -36.63 -8.77 -23.20
CA VAL A 337 -35.23 -8.85 -22.76
C VAL A 337 -34.30 -8.73 -23.96
N ILE A 338 -33.39 -7.76 -23.92
CA ILE A 338 -32.44 -7.46 -25.00
C ILE A 338 -31.01 -7.72 -24.53
N GLY A 339 -30.30 -8.64 -25.19
CA GLY A 339 -28.88 -8.95 -25.02
C GLY A 339 -27.94 -7.92 -25.67
N ASN A 340 -26.63 -8.13 -25.50
CA ASN A 340 -25.60 -7.26 -26.10
C ASN A 340 -24.94 -7.85 -27.37
N ASN A 341 -25.54 -8.84 -28.05
CA ASN A 341 -25.05 -9.42 -29.32
C ASN A 341 -23.66 -10.13 -29.28
N PHE A 342 -23.25 -10.70 -28.14
CA PHE A 342 -22.00 -11.47 -28.05
C PHE A 342 -22.23 -12.99 -27.90
N VAL A 343 -21.48 -13.77 -28.69
CA VAL A 343 -21.57 -15.25 -28.76
C VAL A 343 -20.23 -15.93 -28.56
N ASP A 344 -20.26 -17.23 -28.28
CA ASP A 344 -19.07 -18.08 -28.27
C ASP A 344 -18.69 -18.49 -29.70
N ILE A 345 -17.47 -18.13 -30.11
CA ILE A 345 -16.95 -18.40 -31.46
C ILE A 345 -16.92 -19.91 -31.77
N LYS A 346 -16.70 -20.77 -30.77
CA LYS A 346 -16.64 -22.23 -30.92
C LYS A 346 -17.99 -22.85 -31.31
N SER A 347 -19.09 -22.10 -31.18
CA SER A 347 -20.42 -22.57 -31.60
C SER A 347 -20.70 -22.37 -33.09
N HIS A 348 -19.89 -21.56 -33.79
CA HIS A 348 -20.08 -21.21 -35.20
C HIS A 348 -18.95 -21.70 -36.11
N ILE A 349 -17.84 -22.17 -35.54
CA ILE A 349 -16.65 -22.59 -36.27
C ILE A 349 -16.28 -24.03 -35.88
N ASP A 350 -16.09 -24.88 -36.89
CA ASP A 350 -15.77 -26.31 -36.72
C ASP A 350 -14.26 -26.62 -36.73
N PHE A 351 -13.40 -25.64 -36.96
CA PHE A 351 -11.95 -25.78 -37.02
C PHE A 351 -11.21 -25.26 -35.78
N ASP A 352 -9.97 -25.70 -35.59
CA ASP A 352 -9.16 -25.32 -34.43
C ASP A 352 -8.75 -23.83 -34.49
N ILE A 353 -8.98 -23.14 -33.39
CA ILE A 353 -8.77 -21.70 -33.20
C ILE A 353 -7.72 -21.39 -32.14
N ASP A 354 -7.07 -22.41 -31.56
CA ASP A 354 -6.07 -22.21 -30.50
C ASP A 354 -4.92 -21.28 -30.95
N ASP A 355 -4.60 -21.27 -32.25
CA ASP A 355 -3.60 -20.38 -32.87
C ASP A 355 -3.99 -18.89 -32.86
N LEU A 356 -5.28 -18.56 -32.72
CA LEU A 356 -5.82 -17.19 -32.71
C LEU A 356 -5.85 -16.57 -31.31
N ASN A 357 -5.68 -17.39 -30.25
CA ASN A 357 -5.70 -16.97 -28.84
C ASN A 357 -6.92 -16.12 -28.44
N ILE A 358 -8.10 -16.40 -29.02
CA ILE A 358 -9.36 -15.75 -28.65
C ILE A 358 -9.99 -16.54 -27.50
N LYS A 359 -10.09 -15.92 -26.33
CA LYS A 359 -10.71 -16.53 -25.14
C LYS A 359 -12.06 -15.90 -24.79
N GLU A 360 -12.32 -14.70 -25.29
CA GLU A 360 -13.51 -13.92 -25.02
C GLU A 360 -14.66 -14.24 -26.00
N LYS A 361 -15.88 -13.86 -25.61
CA LYS A 361 -17.03 -13.85 -26.53
C LYS A 361 -16.82 -12.80 -27.62
N VAL A 362 -17.30 -13.10 -28.82
CA VAL A 362 -17.13 -12.27 -30.02
C VAL A 362 -18.44 -11.62 -30.45
N HIS A 363 -18.34 -10.45 -31.08
CA HIS A 363 -19.49 -9.71 -31.59
C HIS A 363 -20.12 -10.44 -32.78
N TYR A 364 -21.34 -10.95 -32.61
CA TYR A 364 -22.00 -11.82 -33.61
C TYR A 364 -22.26 -11.15 -34.95
N PRO A 365 -22.76 -9.89 -35.03
CA PRO A 365 -22.97 -9.23 -36.32
C PRO A 365 -21.70 -9.15 -37.17
N THR A 366 -20.56 -8.82 -36.55
CA THR A 366 -19.26 -8.75 -37.24
C THR A 366 -18.76 -10.15 -37.61
N LEU A 367 -18.93 -11.13 -36.74
CA LEU A 367 -18.57 -12.52 -37.04
C LEU A 367 -19.36 -13.04 -38.25
N LYS A 368 -20.67 -12.77 -38.29
CA LYS A 368 -21.55 -13.16 -39.39
C LYS A 368 -21.15 -12.50 -40.71
N GLU A 369 -20.80 -11.21 -40.70
CA GLU A 369 -20.28 -10.53 -41.89
C GLU A 369 -19.01 -11.21 -42.44
N ILE A 370 -18.12 -11.69 -41.56
CA ILE A 370 -16.90 -12.42 -41.95
C ILE A 370 -17.25 -13.81 -42.49
N LEU A 371 -18.11 -14.57 -41.81
CA LEU A 371 -18.50 -15.91 -42.23
C LEU A 371 -19.30 -15.92 -43.53
N ASP A 372 -20.13 -14.90 -43.78
CA ASP A 372 -20.87 -14.74 -45.04
C ASP A 372 -19.97 -14.23 -46.19
N GLY A 373 -18.84 -13.58 -45.86
CA GLY A 373 -17.92 -12.96 -46.81
C GLY A 373 -16.85 -13.89 -47.39
N TYR A 374 -16.47 -14.95 -46.67
CA TYR A 374 -15.36 -15.85 -47.03
C TYR A 374 -15.79 -17.33 -46.96
N SER A 375 -15.31 -18.14 -47.89
CA SER A 375 -15.72 -19.56 -48.02
C SER A 375 -14.64 -20.55 -47.57
N ASP A 376 -13.37 -20.14 -47.59
CA ASP A 376 -12.21 -20.98 -47.28
C ASP A 376 -11.74 -20.76 -45.83
N GLU A 377 -11.42 -21.85 -45.12
CA GLU A 377 -11.01 -21.83 -43.70
C GLU A 377 -9.81 -20.92 -43.43
N GLU A 378 -8.79 -20.96 -44.29
CA GLU A 378 -7.58 -20.13 -44.14
C GLU A 378 -7.88 -18.64 -44.37
N GLU A 379 -8.78 -18.31 -45.31
CA GLU A 379 -9.20 -16.93 -45.54
C GLU A 379 -10.05 -16.41 -44.37
N ILE A 380 -10.90 -17.25 -43.77
CA ILE A 380 -11.67 -16.90 -42.57
C ILE A 380 -10.71 -16.64 -41.40
N LYS A 381 -9.70 -17.48 -41.18
CA LYS A 381 -8.67 -17.26 -40.14
C LYS A 381 -7.92 -15.94 -40.35
N GLU A 382 -7.52 -15.64 -41.58
CA GLU A 382 -6.83 -14.40 -41.91
C GLU A 382 -7.74 -13.17 -41.74
N ALA A 383 -9.00 -13.27 -42.15
CA ALA A 383 -10.01 -12.23 -41.96
C ALA A 383 -10.27 -11.96 -40.47
N ILE A 384 -10.46 -13.01 -39.65
CA ILE A 384 -10.62 -12.90 -38.19
C ILE A 384 -9.40 -12.19 -37.58
N LYS A 385 -8.18 -12.56 -38.01
CA LYS A 385 -6.95 -11.95 -37.51
C LYS A 385 -6.85 -10.47 -37.88
N SER A 386 -7.26 -10.09 -39.10
CA SER A 386 -7.24 -8.70 -39.55
C SER A 386 -8.28 -7.82 -38.86
N ARG A 387 -9.47 -8.35 -38.55
CA ARG A 387 -10.60 -7.63 -37.94
C ARG A 387 -10.80 -7.92 -36.44
N ILE A 388 -9.77 -8.42 -35.76
CA ILE A 388 -9.88 -8.80 -34.34
C ILE A 388 -10.32 -7.64 -33.43
N LYS A 389 -9.93 -6.40 -33.76
CA LYS A 389 -10.32 -5.18 -33.05
C LYS A 389 -11.82 -4.86 -33.15
N GLU A 390 -12.46 -5.29 -34.23
CA GLU A 390 -13.91 -5.12 -34.45
C GLU A 390 -14.70 -6.29 -33.86
N LEU A 391 -14.13 -7.51 -33.89
CA LEU A 391 -14.68 -8.71 -33.26
C LEU A 391 -14.72 -8.61 -31.73
N ILE A 392 -13.70 -8.01 -31.11
CA ILE A 392 -13.56 -7.83 -29.67
C ILE A 392 -13.26 -6.34 -29.39
N PRO A 393 -14.28 -5.46 -29.50
CA PRO A 393 -14.08 -4.03 -29.35
C PRO A 393 -13.77 -3.66 -27.89
N LYS A 394 -12.73 -2.85 -27.70
CA LYS A 394 -12.32 -2.31 -26.38
C LYS A 394 -13.10 -1.06 -25.95
N HIS A 395 -13.93 -0.48 -26.80
CA HIS A 395 -14.82 0.64 -26.46
C HIS A 395 -16.27 0.14 -26.33
N ILE A 396 -17.17 0.94 -25.74
CA ILE A 396 -18.58 0.55 -25.57
C ILE A 396 -19.33 0.56 -26.91
N LEU A 397 -20.25 -0.40 -27.14
CA LEU A 397 -21.09 -0.44 -28.33
C LEU A 397 -22.50 0.10 -28.04
N LEU A 398 -23.22 0.49 -29.10
CA LEU A 398 -24.63 0.87 -28.98
C LEU A 398 -25.48 -0.28 -28.39
N ASP A 399 -25.17 -1.52 -28.78
CA ASP A 399 -25.82 -2.72 -28.25
C ASP A 399 -25.63 -2.89 -26.73
N ASP A 400 -24.47 -2.50 -26.20
CA ASP A 400 -24.21 -2.53 -24.76
C ASP A 400 -25.08 -1.49 -24.02
N ILE A 401 -25.23 -0.28 -24.59
CA ILE A 401 -26.06 0.79 -24.02
C ILE A 401 -27.55 0.42 -24.05
N ILE A 402 -28.03 -0.16 -25.14
CA ILE A 402 -29.41 -0.62 -25.24
C ILE A 402 -29.67 -1.76 -24.26
N ALA A 403 -28.74 -2.72 -24.16
CA ALA A 403 -28.86 -3.84 -23.24
C ALA A 403 -28.83 -3.37 -21.76
N SER A 404 -28.01 -2.37 -21.42
CA SER A 404 -27.95 -1.83 -20.05
C SER A 404 -29.22 -1.08 -19.66
N ILE A 405 -29.80 -0.30 -20.59
CA ILE A 405 -31.10 0.36 -20.39
C ILE A 405 -32.21 -0.68 -20.27
N SER A 406 -32.25 -1.69 -21.15
CA SER A 406 -33.22 -2.79 -21.07
C SER A 406 -33.13 -3.52 -19.73
N TYR A 407 -31.91 -3.72 -19.20
CA TYR A 407 -31.71 -4.34 -17.90
C TYR A 407 -32.31 -3.49 -16.75
N GLU A 408 -32.16 -2.17 -16.78
CA GLU A 408 -32.74 -1.24 -15.80
C GLU A 408 -34.26 -1.41 -15.69
N PHE A 409 -34.96 -1.49 -16.83
CA PHE A 409 -36.41 -1.78 -16.85
C PHE A 409 -36.75 -3.19 -16.34
N ASN A 410 -35.90 -4.18 -16.66
CA ASN A 410 -36.14 -5.59 -16.36
C ASN A 410 -36.02 -5.94 -14.86
N ILE A 411 -35.17 -5.25 -14.09
CA ILE A 411 -34.99 -5.54 -12.64
C ILE A 411 -36.29 -5.31 -11.86
N PHE A 412 -37.13 -4.35 -12.26
CA PHE A 412 -38.43 -4.15 -11.64
C PHE A 412 -39.35 -5.37 -11.74
N TYR A 413 -39.17 -6.22 -12.77
CA TYR A 413 -39.90 -7.47 -12.98
C TYR A 413 -39.15 -8.71 -12.44
N ASN A 414 -38.11 -8.51 -11.61
CA ASN A 414 -37.25 -9.59 -11.10
C ASN A 414 -36.59 -10.41 -12.23
N ILE A 415 -36.22 -9.74 -13.33
CA ILE A 415 -35.45 -10.30 -14.43
C ILE A 415 -34.06 -9.65 -14.39
N GLY A 416 -33.06 -10.41 -13.90
CA GLY A 416 -31.72 -9.90 -13.60
C GLY A 416 -31.45 -9.84 -12.09
N ASN A 417 -30.22 -9.51 -11.73
CA ASN A 417 -29.74 -9.47 -10.35
C ASN A 417 -29.11 -8.10 -10.04
N ILE A 418 -29.27 -7.62 -8.81
CA ILE A 418 -28.50 -6.48 -8.26
C ILE A 418 -27.05 -6.90 -8.01
N ASP A 419 -26.14 -5.93 -8.00
CA ASP A 419 -24.71 -6.17 -7.81
C ASP A 419 -24.24 -5.72 -6.44
N ASP A 420 -23.51 -6.60 -5.77
CA ASP A 420 -22.75 -6.26 -4.57
C ASP A 420 -21.39 -5.69 -4.98
N ILE A 421 -21.16 -4.42 -4.64
CA ILE A 421 -19.95 -3.68 -5.01
C ILE A 421 -18.71 -4.19 -4.27
N ASP A 422 -18.90 -4.86 -3.13
CA ASP A 422 -17.83 -5.34 -2.26
C ASP A 422 -17.45 -6.79 -2.55
N HIS A 423 -18.30 -7.53 -3.27
CA HIS A 423 -17.99 -8.84 -3.79
C HIS A 423 -16.71 -8.85 -4.64
N LEU A 424 -15.80 -9.81 -4.40
CA LEU A 424 -14.50 -9.89 -5.12
C LEU A 424 -14.63 -10.28 -6.60
N GLY A 425 -15.83 -10.65 -7.08
CA GLY A 425 -16.10 -10.75 -8.51
C GLY A 425 -16.30 -9.37 -9.17
N ASN A 426 -16.53 -8.33 -8.38
CA ASN A 426 -16.75 -6.94 -8.80
C ASN A 426 -15.59 -6.01 -8.44
N ARG A 427 -14.70 -6.46 -7.57
CA ARG A 427 -13.43 -5.80 -7.26
C ARG A 427 -12.26 -6.58 -7.85
N ARG A 428 -11.31 -5.87 -8.45
CA ARG A 428 -10.12 -6.47 -9.08
C ARG A 428 -8.84 -5.83 -8.56
N ILE A 429 -7.75 -6.57 -8.68
CA ILE A 429 -6.41 -6.12 -8.36
C ILE A 429 -5.77 -5.53 -9.62
N ARG A 430 -5.28 -4.31 -9.49
CA ARG A 430 -4.28 -3.73 -10.39
C ARG A 430 -2.89 -3.99 -9.80
N SER A 431 -2.17 -4.91 -10.42
CA SER A 431 -0.80 -5.25 -10.04
C SER A 431 0.20 -4.24 -10.63
N VAL A 432 1.46 -4.35 -10.22
CA VAL A 432 2.55 -3.43 -10.62
C VAL A 432 2.66 -3.22 -12.13
N GLY A 433 2.50 -4.27 -12.94
CA GLY A 433 2.60 -4.19 -14.39
C GLY A 433 1.54 -3.28 -15.01
N GLU A 434 0.28 -3.41 -14.59
CA GLU A 434 -0.82 -2.56 -15.08
C GLU A 434 -0.70 -1.12 -14.59
N LEU A 435 -0.26 -0.92 -13.33
CA LEU A 435 0.00 0.41 -12.78
C LEU A 435 1.07 1.14 -13.60
N LEU A 436 2.17 0.47 -13.93
CA LEU A 436 3.22 1.01 -14.79
C LEU A 436 2.73 1.23 -16.22
N GLN A 437 1.96 0.31 -16.78
CA GLN A 437 1.34 0.44 -18.11
C GLN A 437 0.52 1.73 -18.21
N ASN A 438 -0.29 2.04 -17.20
CA ASN A 438 -1.09 3.26 -17.16
C ASN A 438 -0.23 4.53 -17.11
N GLN A 439 0.86 4.52 -16.33
CA GLN A 439 1.75 5.69 -16.24
C GLN A 439 2.54 5.92 -17.53
N VAL A 440 3.06 4.85 -18.14
CA VAL A 440 3.72 4.92 -19.44
C VAL A 440 2.75 5.42 -20.52
N ARG A 441 1.49 4.97 -20.49
CA ARG A 441 0.42 5.44 -21.40
C ARG A 441 0.17 6.94 -21.26
N ILE A 442 0.08 7.46 -20.04
CA ILE A 442 -0.07 8.91 -19.79
C ILE A 442 1.13 9.68 -20.35
N GLY A 443 2.35 9.21 -20.08
CA GLY A 443 3.59 9.80 -20.60
C GLY A 443 3.64 9.82 -22.13
N LEU A 444 3.28 8.71 -22.77
CA LEU A 444 3.27 8.59 -24.23
C LEU A 444 2.14 9.40 -24.88
N SER A 445 0.97 9.55 -24.24
CA SER A 445 -0.11 10.41 -24.74
C SER A 445 0.29 11.89 -24.74
N ARG A 446 1.01 12.36 -23.70
CA ARG A 446 1.61 13.71 -23.71
C ARG A 446 2.65 13.85 -24.81
N MET A 447 3.45 12.81 -25.05
CA MET A 447 4.43 12.79 -26.13
C MET A 447 3.78 12.78 -27.52
N GLU A 448 2.68 12.06 -27.72
CA GLU A 448 1.91 12.04 -28.98
C GLU A 448 1.51 13.46 -29.39
N ARG A 449 0.99 14.25 -28.44
CA ARG A 449 0.63 15.65 -28.68
C ARG A 449 1.83 16.48 -29.14
N VAL A 450 2.99 16.32 -28.48
CA VAL A 450 4.23 17.02 -28.86
C VAL A 450 4.71 16.58 -30.25
N ILE A 451 4.58 15.30 -30.60
CA ILE A 451 4.93 14.79 -31.93
C ILE A 451 4.04 15.44 -33.00
N LYS A 452 2.72 15.48 -32.78
CA LYS A 452 1.76 16.11 -33.71
C LYS A 452 2.05 17.60 -33.90
N GLU A 453 2.31 18.33 -32.82
CA GLU A 453 2.68 19.74 -32.89
C GLU A 453 3.99 19.93 -33.68
N ARG A 454 5.03 19.13 -33.41
CA ARG A 454 6.31 19.23 -34.13
C ARG A 454 6.23 18.83 -35.61
N MET A 455 5.40 17.86 -35.96
CA MET A 455 5.16 17.49 -37.37
C MET A 455 4.62 18.66 -38.19
N THR A 456 3.82 19.55 -37.58
CA THR A 456 3.31 20.74 -38.28
C THR A 456 4.29 21.90 -38.35
N VAL A 457 5.24 21.98 -37.42
CA VAL A 457 6.18 23.12 -37.30
C VAL A 457 7.48 22.88 -38.06
N GLN A 458 7.97 21.64 -38.14
CA GLN A 458 9.25 21.33 -38.77
C GLN A 458 9.15 21.20 -40.30
N ASP A 459 10.21 21.60 -41.00
CA ASP A 459 10.32 21.48 -42.46
C ASP A 459 10.33 20.01 -42.91
N MET A 460 9.51 19.69 -43.92
CA MET A 460 9.27 18.32 -44.41
C MET A 460 10.52 17.60 -44.95
N GLU A 461 11.54 18.32 -45.43
CA GLU A 461 12.75 17.71 -46.01
C GLU A 461 13.79 17.28 -44.94
N ALA A 462 13.82 17.93 -43.77
CA ALA A 462 14.82 17.69 -42.72
C ALA A 462 14.31 16.81 -41.57
N ILE A 463 13.07 16.34 -41.65
CA ILE A 463 12.41 15.64 -40.55
C ILE A 463 13.00 14.24 -40.34
N THR A 464 13.34 13.95 -39.08
CA THR A 464 13.82 12.64 -38.63
C THR A 464 13.00 12.18 -37.42
N PRO A 465 12.83 10.86 -37.20
CA PRO A 465 12.14 10.34 -36.03
C PRO A 465 12.68 10.90 -34.71
N GLN A 466 14.01 11.02 -34.59
CA GLN A 466 14.67 11.52 -33.39
C GLN A 466 14.37 13.01 -33.10
N ALA A 467 14.16 13.83 -34.13
CA ALA A 467 13.81 15.25 -33.96
C ALA A 467 12.36 15.44 -33.47
N LEU A 468 11.47 14.50 -33.81
CA LEU A 468 10.06 14.52 -33.45
C LEU A 468 9.80 14.02 -32.02
N VAL A 469 10.52 12.99 -31.60
CA VAL A 469 10.29 12.32 -30.31
C VAL A 469 10.92 13.11 -29.16
N ASN A 470 10.09 13.57 -28.22
CA ASN A 470 10.54 14.16 -26.96
C ASN A 470 10.21 13.22 -25.78
N ILE A 471 11.26 12.68 -25.15
CA ILE A 471 11.12 11.65 -24.11
C ILE A 471 10.85 12.21 -22.71
N ARG A 472 10.99 13.52 -22.50
CA ARG A 472 10.84 14.14 -21.17
C ARG A 472 9.50 13.81 -20.50
N PRO A 473 8.33 13.87 -21.17
CA PRO A 473 7.06 13.53 -20.55
C PRO A 473 6.97 12.07 -20.09
N VAL A 474 7.58 11.14 -20.83
CA VAL A 474 7.58 9.71 -20.49
C VAL A 474 8.46 9.45 -19.28
N SER A 475 9.70 9.95 -19.29
CA SER A 475 10.64 9.79 -18.17
C SER A 475 10.13 10.47 -16.90
N ALA A 476 9.51 11.65 -17.01
CA ALA A 476 8.92 12.37 -15.89
C ALA A 476 7.77 11.57 -15.25
N ALA A 477 6.84 11.02 -16.05
CA ALA A 477 5.73 10.23 -15.52
C ALA A 477 6.19 8.98 -14.77
N ILE A 478 7.21 8.28 -15.28
CA ILE A 478 7.80 7.11 -14.60
C ILE A 478 8.50 7.53 -13.30
N LYS A 479 9.29 8.60 -13.34
CA LYS A 479 10.02 9.11 -12.16
C LYS A 479 9.06 9.59 -11.06
N GLU A 480 7.99 10.28 -11.43
CA GLU A 480 6.92 10.70 -10.52
C GLU A 480 6.24 9.49 -9.89
N PHE A 481 5.84 8.48 -10.68
CA PHE A 481 5.24 7.27 -10.14
C PHE A 481 6.14 6.57 -9.11
N PHE A 482 7.40 6.35 -9.42
CA PHE A 482 8.31 5.68 -8.49
C PHE A 482 8.68 6.55 -7.29
N GLY A 483 8.74 7.89 -7.44
CA GLY A 483 9.19 8.82 -6.42
C GLY A 483 8.11 9.22 -5.41
N SER A 484 6.93 9.64 -5.89
CA SER A 484 5.89 10.30 -5.08
C SER A 484 4.55 9.55 -4.99
N SER A 485 4.36 8.45 -5.74
CA SER A 485 3.11 7.68 -5.66
C SER A 485 2.88 7.07 -4.28
N GLN A 486 1.63 7.13 -3.80
CA GLN A 486 1.19 6.45 -2.58
C GLN A 486 1.35 4.91 -2.65
N LEU A 487 1.33 4.34 -3.86
CA LEU A 487 1.51 2.90 -4.10
C LEU A 487 2.98 2.49 -4.17
N SER A 488 3.90 3.44 -4.41
CA SER A 488 5.35 3.22 -4.37
C SER A 488 5.88 3.46 -2.96
N GLN A 489 5.84 2.42 -2.13
CA GLN A 489 6.15 2.53 -0.71
C GLN A 489 7.60 2.12 -0.43
N PHE A 490 8.25 2.79 0.54
CA PHE A 490 9.50 2.31 1.10
C PHE A 490 9.29 0.90 1.67
N MET A 491 10.18 -0.01 1.32
CA MET A 491 10.04 -1.40 1.75
C MET A 491 10.24 -1.52 3.26
N ASP A 492 9.25 -2.10 3.96
CA ASP A 492 9.38 -2.50 5.36
C ASP A 492 10.31 -3.72 5.48
N GLN A 493 11.58 -3.45 5.79
CA GLN A 493 12.68 -4.42 5.89
C GLN A 493 13.09 -4.66 7.35
N THR A 494 12.13 -4.67 8.26
CA THR A 494 12.41 -4.98 9.68
C THR A 494 12.83 -6.45 9.83
N ASN A 495 12.15 -7.37 9.16
CA ASN A 495 12.48 -8.80 9.13
C ASN A 495 11.92 -9.49 7.86
N PRO A 496 12.29 -10.75 7.56
CA PRO A 496 11.84 -11.43 6.34
C PRO A 496 10.32 -11.53 6.18
N LEU A 497 9.57 -11.60 7.29
CA LEU A 497 8.11 -11.66 7.26
C LEU A 497 7.49 -10.30 6.92
N SER A 498 8.05 -9.19 7.43
CA SER A 498 7.61 -7.84 7.07
C SER A 498 7.77 -7.59 5.58
N GLU A 499 8.92 -8.01 5.01
CA GLU A 499 9.21 -7.90 3.59
C GLU A 499 8.20 -8.68 2.74
N LEU A 500 7.94 -9.94 3.10
CA LEU A 500 7.06 -10.81 2.35
C LEU A 500 5.60 -10.32 2.40
N THR A 501 5.11 -9.96 3.58
CA THR A 501 3.76 -9.41 3.72
C THR A 501 3.61 -8.12 2.93
N HIS A 502 4.62 -7.25 2.91
CA HIS A 502 4.53 -5.98 2.19
C HIS A 502 4.39 -6.18 0.67
N LYS A 503 5.09 -7.17 0.10
CA LYS A 503 4.99 -7.55 -1.33
C LYS A 503 3.62 -8.14 -1.70
N ARG A 504 2.92 -8.73 -0.73
CA ARG A 504 1.59 -9.36 -0.89
C ARG A 504 0.42 -8.50 -0.38
N ARG A 505 0.69 -7.22 -0.06
CA ARG A 505 -0.29 -6.28 0.46
C ARG A 505 -1.23 -5.83 -0.66
N LEU A 506 -2.50 -5.69 -0.31
CA LEU A 506 -3.56 -5.13 -1.16
C LEU A 506 -4.03 -3.82 -0.54
N SER A 507 -3.95 -2.73 -1.29
CA SER A 507 -4.41 -1.41 -0.85
C SER A 507 -5.67 -1.00 -1.62
N ALA A 508 -6.76 -0.66 -0.93
CA ALA A 508 -7.93 -0.03 -1.55
C ALA A 508 -7.74 1.48 -1.77
N LEU A 509 -6.66 2.04 -1.19
CA LEU A 509 -6.28 3.45 -1.30
C LEU A 509 -5.40 3.71 -2.54
N GLY A 510 -5.38 4.95 -3.00
CA GLY A 510 -4.52 5.43 -4.09
C GLY A 510 -5.31 6.00 -5.28
N PRO A 511 -4.63 6.47 -6.32
CA PRO A 511 -5.27 7.05 -7.51
C PRO A 511 -6.26 6.05 -8.16
N GLY A 512 -7.51 6.48 -8.39
CA GLY A 512 -8.57 5.61 -8.92
C GLY A 512 -9.16 4.60 -7.92
N GLY A 513 -8.66 4.57 -6.68
CA GLY A 513 -9.25 3.84 -5.55
C GLY A 513 -10.07 4.76 -4.65
N LEU A 514 -10.17 4.40 -3.37
CA LEU A 514 -10.89 5.17 -2.35
C LEU A 514 -9.95 6.14 -1.63
N SER A 515 -10.50 7.29 -1.20
CA SER A 515 -9.85 8.10 -0.17
C SER A 515 -10.24 7.58 1.21
N ARG A 516 -9.40 7.88 2.22
CA ARG A 516 -9.64 7.43 3.59
C ARG A 516 -10.93 7.99 4.19
N GLU A 517 -11.30 9.22 3.81
CA GLU A 517 -12.50 9.93 4.29
C GLU A 517 -13.78 9.45 3.61
N ARG A 518 -13.69 9.07 2.33
CA ARG A 518 -14.85 8.55 1.58
C ARG A 518 -15.12 7.07 1.82
N ALA A 519 -14.22 6.36 2.49
CA ALA A 519 -14.36 4.94 2.76
C ALA A 519 -15.28 4.69 3.96
N GLY A 520 -16.53 4.30 3.67
CA GLY A 520 -17.54 3.91 4.66
C GLY A 520 -17.24 2.60 5.40
N PHE A 521 -18.16 2.20 6.28
CA PHE A 521 -18.03 1.00 7.11
C PHE A 521 -18.07 -0.31 6.30
N GLU A 522 -19.00 -0.43 5.34
CA GLU A 522 -19.22 -1.66 4.55
C GLU A 522 -17.95 -2.11 3.83
N VAL A 523 -17.23 -1.18 3.22
CA VAL A 523 -15.97 -1.45 2.51
C VAL A 523 -14.85 -1.99 3.42
N ARG A 524 -14.93 -1.70 4.72
CA ARG A 524 -13.92 -2.13 5.70
C ARG A 524 -14.25 -3.49 6.32
N ASP A 525 -15.47 -3.98 6.13
CA ASP A 525 -15.94 -5.22 6.71
C ASP A 525 -15.46 -6.45 5.91
N VAL A 526 -15.59 -7.63 6.50
CA VAL A 526 -15.21 -8.90 5.88
C VAL A 526 -16.37 -9.46 5.08
N HIS A 527 -16.20 -9.50 3.75
CA HIS A 527 -17.18 -10.09 2.84
C HIS A 527 -17.01 -11.62 2.71
N HIS A 528 -18.09 -12.37 2.49
CA HIS A 528 -18.02 -13.84 2.36
C HIS A 528 -17.11 -14.31 1.21
N SER A 529 -17.02 -13.52 0.13
CA SER A 529 -16.15 -13.80 -1.01
C SER A 529 -14.66 -13.71 -0.70
N HIS A 530 -14.28 -13.10 0.43
CA HIS A 530 -12.87 -13.00 0.87
C HIS A 530 -12.27 -14.38 1.19
N TYR A 531 -13.10 -15.37 1.50
CA TYR A 531 -12.65 -16.71 1.87
C TYR A 531 -11.68 -17.30 0.83
N GLY A 532 -10.49 -17.69 1.29
CA GLY A 532 -9.46 -18.29 0.42
C GLY A 532 -8.75 -17.32 -0.53
N ARG A 533 -9.12 -16.03 -0.52
CA ARG A 533 -8.60 -14.98 -1.42
C ARG A 533 -7.87 -13.88 -0.66
N MET A 534 -8.51 -13.35 0.38
CA MET A 534 -8.02 -12.25 1.21
C MET A 534 -8.14 -12.65 2.67
N CYS A 535 -7.08 -12.41 3.44
CA CYS A 535 -7.05 -12.79 4.84
C CYS A 535 -8.02 -11.93 5.67
N PRO A 536 -8.93 -12.53 6.46
CA PRO A 536 -9.88 -11.78 7.29
C PRO A 536 -9.26 -11.29 8.61
N ILE A 537 -8.04 -11.71 8.95
CA ILE A 537 -7.38 -11.40 10.22
C ILE A 537 -6.32 -10.30 10.07
N GLU A 538 -5.51 -10.35 9.01
CA GLU A 538 -4.35 -9.47 8.87
C GLU A 538 -4.72 -8.13 8.23
N THR A 539 -5.06 -7.16 9.08
CA THR A 539 -5.27 -5.74 8.74
C THR A 539 -4.64 -4.84 9.81
N PRO A 540 -4.21 -3.59 9.48
CA PRO A 540 -3.83 -2.61 10.50
C PRO A 540 -4.99 -2.30 11.47
N GLU A 541 -4.68 -2.11 12.76
CA GLU A 541 -5.64 -1.74 13.81
C GLU A 541 -6.03 -0.25 13.77
N GLY A 542 -5.24 0.55 13.06
CA GLY A 542 -5.43 1.98 12.98
C GLY A 542 -6.53 2.38 12.00
N PRO A 543 -6.51 3.63 11.53
CA PRO A 543 -7.59 4.16 10.71
C PRO A 543 -7.67 3.59 9.29
N ASN A 544 -6.70 2.75 8.91
CA ASN A 544 -6.65 2.02 7.65
C ASN A 544 -7.21 0.60 7.78
N ILE A 545 -7.89 0.27 8.90
CA ILE A 545 -8.54 -1.02 9.09
C ILE A 545 -9.49 -1.35 7.93
N GLY A 546 -9.37 -2.57 7.38
CA GLY A 546 -10.15 -3.07 6.25
C GLY A 546 -9.77 -2.50 4.88
N LEU A 547 -9.00 -1.41 4.83
CA LEU A 547 -8.55 -0.78 3.57
C LEU A 547 -7.19 -1.31 3.09
N ILE A 548 -6.41 -1.88 4.01
CA ILE A 548 -5.14 -2.53 3.72
C ILE A 548 -5.25 -3.98 4.19
N ASN A 549 -5.29 -4.89 3.23
CA ASN A 549 -5.45 -6.32 3.48
C ASN A 549 -4.28 -7.11 2.90
N SER A 550 -4.20 -8.40 3.22
CA SER A 550 -3.15 -9.30 2.73
C SER A 550 -3.76 -10.47 1.97
N LEU A 551 -3.08 -10.94 0.92
CA LEU A 551 -3.54 -12.08 0.13
C LEU A 551 -3.54 -13.37 0.98
N GLY A 552 -4.50 -14.27 0.72
CA GLY A 552 -4.52 -15.63 1.27
C GLY A 552 -3.30 -16.44 0.85
N THR A 553 -3.03 -17.55 1.55
CA THR A 553 -1.80 -18.34 1.34
C THR A 553 -1.72 -18.98 -0.05
N TYR A 554 -2.85 -19.49 -0.57
CA TYR A 554 -2.93 -20.19 -1.87
C TYR A 554 -3.58 -19.37 -2.99
N ALA A 555 -3.95 -18.13 -2.68
CA ALA A 555 -4.64 -17.25 -3.61
C ALA A 555 -3.72 -16.87 -4.78
N LYS A 556 -4.30 -16.87 -5.98
CA LYS A 556 -3.65 -16.45 -7.23
C LYS A 556 -4.42 -15.32 -7.89
N ILE A 557 -3.81 -14.64 -8.85
CA ILE A 557 -4.46 -13.61 -9.64
C ILE A 557 -4.46 -14.07 -11.09
N ASN A 558 -5.62 -13.97 -11.73
CA ASN A 558 -5.76 -14.31 -13.14
C ASN A 558 -5.43 -13.14 -14.08
N GLU A 559 -5.49 -13.38 -15.40
CA GLU A 559 -5.17 -12.40 -16.44
C GLU A 559 -6.07 -11.14 -16.41
N PHE A 560 -7.26 -11.22 -15.79
CA PHE A 560 -8.19 -10.09 -15.65
C PHE A 560 -8.00 -9.30 -14.36
N GLY A 561 -7.18 -9.80 -13.42
CA GLY A 561 -6.95 -9.21 -12.11
C GLY A 561 -7.91 -9.66 -11.00
N PHE A 562 -8.70 -10.71 -11.22
CA PHE A 562 -9.53 -11.30 -10.16
C PHE A 562 -8.72 -12.30 -9.32
N ILE A 563 -9.05 -12.40 -8.04
CA ILE A 563 -8.38 -13.34 -7.13
C ILE A 563 -9.08 -14.70 -7.21
N GLU A 564 -8.28 -15.74 -7.41
CA GLU A 564 -8.74 -17.12 -7.49
C GLU A 564 -8.30 -17.92 -6.27
N SER A 565 -9.13 -18.86 -5.86
CA SER A 565 -8.82 -19.81 -4.79
C SER A 565 -8.90 -21.25 -5.32
N PRO A 566 -7.96 -22.13 -4.93
CA PRO A 566 -7.96 -23.52 -5.39
C PRO A 566 -8.95 -24.41 -4.63
N TYR A 567 -9.63 -25.28 -5.37
CA TYR A 567 -10.59 -26.25 -4.86
C TYR A 567 -10.38 -27.63 -5.50
N ARG A 568 -10.68 -28.69 -4.76
CA ARG A 568 -10.73 -30.06 -5.27
C ARG A 568 -12.10 -30.35 -5.84
N LYS A 569 -12.15 -30.96 -7.02
CA LYS A 569 -13.41 -31.37 -7.63
C LYS A 569 -13.99 -32.61 -6.96
N PHE A 570 -15.28 -32.57 -6.61
CA PHE A 570 -16.04 -33.75 -6.20
C PHE A 570 -16.73 -34.37 -7.42
N ASP A 571 -16.39 -35.62 -7.72
CA ASP A 571 -17.03 -36.36 -8.79
C ASP A 571 -18.32 -37.01 -8.27
N LYS A 572 -19.46 -36.53 -8.78
CA LYS A 572 -20.80 -36.99 -8.39
C LYS A 572 -21.10 -38.40 -8.89
N GLU A 573 -20.50 -38.85 -9.99
CA GLU A 573 -20.76 -40.19 -10.54
C GLU A 573 -20.13 -41.27 -9.68
N THR A 574 -18.89 -41.05 -9.26
CA THR A 574 -18.14 -41.97 -8.39
C THR A 574 -18.37 -41.70 -6.89
N SER A 575 -18.93 -40.53 -6.56
CA SER A 575 -19.09 -40.00 -5.20
C SER A 575 -17.76 -39.90 -4.46
N THR A 576 -16.69 -39.47 -5.15
CA THR A 576 -15.34 -39.35 -4.61
C THR A 576 -14.78 -37.94 -4.78
N VAL A 577 -14.02 -37.46 -3.81
CA VAL A 577 -13.23 -36.23 -3.93
C VAL A 577 -11.95 -36.55 -4.69
N THR A 578 -11.75 -35.88 -5.82
CA THR A 578 -10.59 -36.09 -6.68
C THR A 578 -9.39 -35.24 -6.22
N ASP A 579 -8.20 -35.57 -6.73
CA ASP A 579 -6.99 -34.75 -6.54
C ASP A 579 -6.82 -33.69 -7.66
N GLU A 580 -7.83 -33.53 -8.52
CA GLU A 580 -7.87 -32.49 -9.54
C GLU A 580 -8.19 -31.13 -8.88
N ILE A 581 -7.29 -30.16 -9.04
CA ILE A 581 -7.39 -28.81 -8.45
C ILE A 581 -7.85 -27.82 -9.50
N HIS A 582 -8.98 -27.15 -9.24
CA HIS A 582 -9.53 -26.07 -10.04
C HIS A 582 -9.40 -24.76 -9.28
N TYR A 583 -8.84 -23.73 -9.94
CA TYR A 583 -8.81 -22.37 -9.42
C TYR A 583 -10.11 -21.67 -9.81
N LEU A 584 -10.87 -21.19 -8.82
CA LEU A 584 -12.18 -20.57 -9.04
C LEU A 584 -12.14 -19.10 -8.61
N THR A 585 -12.67 -18.24 -9.47
CA THR A 585 -12.97 -16.83 -9.15
C THR A 585 -14.16 -16.74 -8.16
N ALA A 586 -14.38 -15.58 -7.55
CA ALA A 586 -15.43 -15.43 -6.53
C ALA A 586 -16.84 -15.65 -7.11
N ASP A 587 -17.07 -15.14 -8.31
CA ASP A 587 -18.34 -15.25 -9.04
C ASP A 587 -18.59 -16.65 -9.61
N GLU A 588 -17.54 -17.39 -9.97
CA GLU A 588 -17.67 -18.81 -10.29
C GLU A 588 -17.89 -19.66 -9.04
N GLU A 589 -17.21 -19.32 -7.93
CA GLU A 589 -17.36 -20.02 -6.66
C GLU A 589 -18.82 -20.05 -6.26
N ASP A 590 -19.52 -18.91 -6.25
CA ASP A 590 -20.91 -18.78 -5.76
C ASP A 590 -21.92 -19.75 -6.41
N LEU A 591 -21.66 -20.22 -7.64
CA LEU A 591 -22.54 -21.13 -8.38
C LEU A 591 -22.58 -22.55 -7.81
N PHE A 592 -21.54 -22.96 -7.08
CA PHE A 592 -21.36 -24.35 -6.65
C PHE A 592 -21.82 -24.61 -5.21
N VAL A 593 -21.47 -25.75 -4.62
CA VAL A 593 -21.56 -26.04 -3.18
C VAL A 593 -20.24 -26.62 -2.71
N ARG A 594 -19.65 -26.05 -1.65
CA ARG A 594 -18.25 -26.32 -1.26
C ARG A 594 -18.16 -26.87 0.15
N ALA A 595 -17.50 -28.01 0.30
CA ALA A 595 -17.22 -28.64 1.59
C ALA A 595 -15.91 -28.11 2.21
N GLN A 596 -15.84 -28.12 3.54
CA GLN A 596 -14.66 -27.71 4.29
C GLN A 596 -13.51 -28.73 4.15
N ALA A 597 -12.26 -28.28 4.31
CA ALA A 597 -11.08 -29.14 4.18
C ALA A 597 -10.97 -30.23 5.26
N ASN A 598 -11.59 -30.01 6.43
CA ASN A 598 -11.54 -30.89 7.59
C ASN A 598 -12.66 -31.95 7.61
N GLU A 599 -13.52 -32.00 6.59
CA GLU A 599 -14.55 -33.04 6.50
C GLU A 599 -13.88 -34.43 6.35
N PRO A 600 -14.21 -35.41 7.20
CA PRO A 600 -13.56 -36.72 7.18
C PRO A 600 -13.82 -37.47 5.89
N LEU A 601 -12.73 -37.92 5.25
CA LEU A 601 -12.73 -38.76 4.06
C LEU A 601 -12.26 -40.19 4.39
N THR A 602 -12.78 -41.15 3.64
CA THR A 602 -12.27 -42.53 3.59
C THR A 602 -10.99 -42.60 2.75
N GLU A 603 -10.24 -43.71 2.84
CA GLU A 603 -9.01 -43.92 2.02
C GLU A 603 -9.29 -43.84 0.50
N ASP A 604 -10.51 -44.19 0.08
CA ASP A 604 -10.98 -44.10 -1.31
C ASP A 604 -11.51 -42.70 -1.70
N GLY A 605 -11.38 -41.69 -0.82
CA GLY A 605 -11.79 -40.31 -1.10
C GLY A 605 -13.29 -40.02 -0.98
N LYS A 606 -14.09 -40.92 -0.38
CA LYS A 606 -15.52 -40.69 -0.12
C LYS A 606 -15.76 -40.01 1.22
N PHE A 607 -16.81 -39.21 1.35
CA PHE A 607 -17.22 -38.64 2.63
C PHE A 607 -17.64 -39.74 3.61
N VAL A 608 -17.19 -39.64 4.86
CA VAL A 608 -17.62 -40.55 5.93
C VAL A 608 -19.04 -40.20 6.39
N ASN A 609 -19.39 -38.91 6.37
CA ASN A 609 -20.70 -38.41 6.79
C ASN A 609 -21.65 -38.25 5.59
N HIS A 610 -22.90 -38.70 5.72
CA HIS A 610 -23.92 -38.51 4.68
C HIS A 610 -24.42 -37.06 4.56
N ARG A 611 -24.28 -36.26 5.63
CA ARG A 611 -24.54 -34.83 5.65
C ARG A 611 -23.24 -34.12 5.93
N VAL A 612 -22.81 -33.31 4.97
CA VAL A 612 -21.53 -32.60 4.99
C VAL A 612 -21.80 -31.13 5.26
N VAL A 613 -20.93 -30.50 6.06
CA VAL A 613 -21.00 -29.06 6.30
C VAL A 613 -20.45 -28.35 5.07
N CYS A 614 -21.32 -27.58 4.41
CA CYS A 614 -20.96 -26.86 3.19
C CYS A 614 -21.29 -25.38 3.30
N ARG A 615 -20.49 -24.58 2.59
CA ARG A 615 -20.82 -23.21 2.23
C ARG A 615 -21.74 -23.27 1.02
N THR A 616 -22.91 -22.65 1.08
CA THR A 616 -23.95 -22.56 0.02
C THR A 616 -24.08 -21.11 -0.49
N VAL A 617 -25.25 -20.73 -1.05
CA VAL A 617 -25.48 -19.41 -1.65
C VAL A 617 -25.25 -18.29 -0.62
N ASN A 618 -24.61 -17.19 -1.06
CA ASN A 618 -24.25 -16.03 -0.23
C ASN A 618 -23.44 -16.37 1.02
N GLY A 619 -22.62 -17.43 0.96
CA GLY A 619 -21.77 -17.86 2.07
C GLY A 619 -22.52 -18.50 3.25
N ALA A 620 -23.81 -18.81 3.12
CA ALA A 620 -24.56 -19.50 4.18
C ALA A 620 -23.94 -20.87 4.50
N VAL A 621 -23.84 -21.22 5.78
CA VAL A 621 -23.28 -22.50 6.23
C VAL A 621 -24.43 -23.46 6.52
N GLU A 622 -24.57 -24.50 5.69
CA GLU A 622 -25.65 -25.47 5.76
C GLU A 622 -25.12 -26.91 5.75
N MET A 623 -25.84 -27.82 6.41
CA MET A 623 -25.59 -29.26 6.30
C MET A 623 -26.38 -29.84 5.12
N VAL A 624 -25.67 -30.15 4.03
CA VAL A 624 -26.26 -30.68 2.79
C VAL A 624 -25.93 -32.17 2.60
N PRO A 625 -26.75 -32.92 1.84
CA PRO A 625 -26.39 -34.27 1.42
C PRO A 625 -25.13 -34.27 0.55
N GLU A 626 -24.32 -35.33 0.61
CA GLU A 626 -23.11 -35.49 -0.20
C GLU A 626 -23.35 -35.29 -1.72
N SER A 627 -24.53 -35.69 -2.21
CA SER A 627 -24.91 -35.57 -3.63
C SER A 627 -25.04 -34.12 -4.11
N ARG A 628 -25.15 -33.16 -3.19
CA ARG A 628 -25.21 -31.72 -3.49
C ARG A 628 -23.84 -31.05 -3.51
N VAL A 629 -22.79 -31.71 -3.03
CA VAL A 629 -21.43 -31.14 -2.99
C VAL A 629 -20.86 -31.12 -4.40
N ASP A 630 -20.13 -30.06 -4.74
CA ASP A 630 -19.45 -29.91 -6.04
C ASP A 630 -17.93 -29.82 -5.85
N TYR A 631 -17.47 -29.13 -4.81
CA TYR A 631 -16.06 -28.90 -4.54
C TYR A 631 -15.72 -29.08 -3.06
N MET A 632 -14.43 -29.27 -2.77
CA MET A 632 -13.88 -29.31 -1.42
C MET A 632 -12.63 -28.43 -1.34
N ASP A 633 -12.43 -27.75 -0.22
CA ASP A 633 -11.21 -26.98 0.06
C ASP A 633 -9.93 -27.83 -0.03
N ILE A 634 -8.80 -27.23 -0.43
CA ILE A 634 -7.52 -27.97 -0.53
C ILE A 634 -6.80 -28.11 0.81
N SER A 635 -6.91 -27.10 1.68
CA SER A 635 -6.17 -27.02 2.93
C SER A 635 -6.84 -26.04 3.89
N PRO A 636 -6.89 -26.33 5.21
CA PRO A 636 -7.46 -25.39 6.18
C PRO A 636 -6.73 -24.03 6.22
N LYS A 637 -5.42 -24.00 5.94
CA LYS A 637 -4.61 -22.77 5.95
C LYS A 637 -4.89 -21.83 4.76
N GLN A 638 -5.69 -22.25 3.78
CA GLN A 638 -5.99 -21.42 2.60
C GLN A 638 -6.70 -20.11 2.93
N VAL A 639 -7.42 -20.06 4.06
CA VAL A 639 -8.24 -18.91 4.48
C VAL A 639 -7.40 -17.75 5.01
N VAL A 640 -6.22 -18.04 5.53
CA VAL A 640 -5.38 -17.07 6.26
C VAL A 640 -4.17 -16.65 5.42
N SER A 641 -3.60 -15.48 5.75
CA SER A 641 -2.34 -14.99 5.20
C SER A 641 -1.15 -15.77 5.75
N VAL A 642 0.02 -15.57 5.16
CA VAL A 642 1.28 -16.20 5.57
C VAL A 642 1.67 -15.83 7.02
N ALA A 643 1.55 -14.55 7.40
CA ALA A 643 1.88 -14.10 8.76
C ALA A 643 0.93 -14.66 9.81
N THR A 644 -0.36 -14.77 9.47
CA THR A 644 -1.38 -15.37 10.33
C THR A 644 -1.19 -16.90 10.43
N ALA A 645 -0.80 -17.56 9.33
CA ALA A 645 -0.51 -18.98 9.27
C ALA A 645 0.73 -19.41 10.09
N MET A 646 1.55 -18.46 10.56
CA MET A 646 2.70 -18.71 11.44
C MET A 646 2.34 -18.73 12.94
N ILE A 647 1.07 -18.47 13.30
CA ILE A 647 0.58 -18.54 14.67
C ILE A 647 0.10 -19.98 14.94
N PRO A 648 0.78 -20.76 15.81
CA PRO A 648 0.28 -22.08 16.19
C PRO A 648 -1.00 -21.93 17.01
N PHE A 649 -1.88 -22.94 17.02
CA PHE A 649 -3.11 -22.93 17.83
C PHE A 649 -4.05 -21.74 17.59
N LEU A 650 -4.00 -21.14 16.40
CA LEU A 650 -4.80 -19.97 16.01
C LEU A 650 -6.30 -20.20 16.25
N GLU A 651 -6.79 -21.43 16.08
CA GLU A 651 -8.18 -21.80 16.31
C GLU A 651 -8.66 -21.64 17.77
N ASN A 652 -7.73 -21.38 18.70
CA ASN A 652 -8.00 -21.17 20.13
C ASN A 652 -7.81 -19.71 20.56
N ASP A 653 -7.58 -18.81 19.60
CA ASP A 653 -7.42 -17.38 19.84
C ASP A 653 -8.58 -16.58 19.25
N ASP A 654 -9.02 -15.56 19.99
CA ASP A 654 -9.94 -14.54 19.47
C ASP A 654 -9.32 -13.78 18.28
N ALA A 655 -10.13 -13.45 17.29
CA ALA A 655 -9.71 -12.79 16.07
C ALA A 655 -8.96 -11.46 16.32
N ASN A 656 -9.36 -10.69 17.33
CA ASN A 656 -8.69 -9.43 17.66
C ASN A 656 -7.26 -9.67 18.17
N ARG A 657 -7.04 -10.76 18.92
CA ARG A 657 -5.70 -11.12 19.42
C ARG A 657 -4.85 -11.73 18.33
N ALA A 658 -5.44 -12.56 17.47
CA ALA A 658 -4.77 -13.09 16.29
C ALA A 658 -4.29 -11.97 15.34
N LEU A 659 -5.13 -10.95 15.10
CA LEU A 659 -4.79 -9.77 14.32
C LEU A 659 -3.58 -9.04 14.90
N MET A 660 -3.60 -8.77 16.20
CA MET A 660 -2.46 -8.17 16.90
C MET A 660 -1.20 -9.05 16.78
N GLY A 661 -1.34 -10.37 16.94
CA GLY A 661 -0.26 -11.35 16.82
C GLY A 661 0.40 -11.33 15.45
N ALA A 662 -0.39 -11.39 14.37
CA ALA A 662 0.10 -11.31 13.00
C ALA A 662 0.83 -9.98 12.74
N ASN A 663 0.25 -8.86 13.20
CA ASN A 663 0.84 -7.53 13.06
C ASN A 663 2.17 -7.38 13.80
N MET A 664 2.27 -7.89 15.03
CA MET A 664 3.47 -7.75 15.87
C MET A 664 4.63 -8.62 15.40
N GLN A 665 4.37 -9.76 14.76
CA GLN A 665 5.44 -10.57 14.15
C GLN A 665 6.25 -9.78 13.10
N ARG A 666 5.59 -8.88 12.34
CA ARG A 666 6.27 -8.00 11.37
C ARG A 666 7.16 -6.93 12.04
N GLN A 667 6.88 -6.60 13.30
CA GLN A 667 7.64 -5.62 14.08
C GLN A 667 8.82 -6.24 14.83
N ALA A 668 9.04 -7.56 14.73
CA ALA A 668 10.09 -8.25 15.45
C ALA A 668 11.48 -7.87 14.90
N VAL A 669 12.42 -7.54 15.79
CA VAL A 669 13.76 -7.10 15.41
C VAL A 669 14.71 -8.31 15.28
N PRO A 670 15.56 -8.39 14.25
CA PRO A 670 16.53 -9.47 14.09
C PRO A 670 17.51 -9.55 15.27
N LEU A 671 17.56 -10.71 15.92
CA LEU A 671 18.45 -10.96 17.05
C LEU A 671 19.85 -11.36 16.56
N VAL A 672 20.87 -11.03 17.36
CA VAL A 672 22.26 -11.45 17.10
C VAL A 672 22.40 -12.97 17.10
N ARG A 673 21.70 -13.63 18.03
CA ARG A 673 21.65 -15.09 18.14
C ARG A 673 20.24 -15.56 17.77
N ARG A 674 20.11 -16.10 16.56
CA ARG A 674 18.86 -16.58 15.96
C ARG A 674 18.55 -17.99 16.47
N GLU A 675 17.27 -18.31 16.61
CA GLU A 675 16.81 -19.64 17.06
C GLU A 675 15.40 -19.88 16.51
N ALA A 676 15.21 -20.96 15.77
CA ALA A 676 13.88 -21.31 15.27
C ALA A 676 12.90 -21.68 16.41
N PRO A 677 11.59 -21.44 16.22
CA PRO A 677 10.59 -21.82 17.22
C PRO A 677 10.53 -23.34 17.38
N ILE A 678 10.49 -23.81 18.63
CA ILE A 678 10.26 -25.23 18.94
C ILE A 678 8.87 -25.64 18.43
N ILE A 679 7.86 -24.82 18.70
CA ILE A 679 6.49 -25.00 18.19
C ILE A 679 6.32 -24.09 16.97
N GLY A 680 6.40 -24.66 15.77
CA GLY A 680 6.14 -23.97 14.51
C GLY A 680 4.86 -24.48 13.84
N THR A 681 4.53 -23.93 12.68
CA THR A 681 3.37 -24.38 11.87
C THR A 681 3.77 -25.08 10.58
N GLY A 682 5.04 -24.96 10.16
CA GLY A 682 5.60 -25.56 8.95
C GLY A 682 5.69 -24.60 7.76
N ILE A 683 5.07 -23.42 7.83
CA ILE A 683 5.14 -22.40 6.78
C ILE A 683 6.42 -21.54 6.87
N GLU A 684 7.13 -21.57 7.99
CA GLU A 684 8.29 -20.72 8.28
C GLU A 684 9.43 -20.90 7.25
N TYR A 685 9.61 -22.12 6.73
CA TYR A 685 10.61 -22.38 5.69
C TYR A 685 10.24 -21.72 4.36
N ARG A 686 8.98 -21.84 3.94
CA ARG A 686 8.49 -21.21 2.70
C ARG A 686 8.52 -19.69 2.82
N ALA A 687 8.09 -19.14 3.96
CA ALA A 687 8.14 -17.70 4.22
C ALA A 687 9.57 -17.15 4.14
N ALA A 688 10.55 -17.82 4.75
CA ALA A 688 11.95 -17.41 4.69
C ALA A 688 12.51 -17.49 3.26
N LYS A 689 12.26 -18.59 2.56
CA LYS A 689 12.75 -18.81 1.19
C LYS A 689 12.19 -17.78 0.21
N ASP A 690 10.88 -17.56 0.21
CA ASP A 690 10.22 -16.70 -0.76
C ASP A 690 10.34 -15.21 -0.42
N SER A 691 10.68 -14.86 0.84
CA SER A 691 10.98 -13.46 1.21
C SER A 691 12.16 -12.87 0.41
N GLY A 692 13.12 -13.70 0.01
CA GLY A 692 14.39 -13.30 -0.59
C GLY A 692 15.49 -12.91 0.41
N ALA A 693 15.25 -13.05 1.72
CA ALA A 693 16.23 -12.75 2.77
C ALA A 693 17.35 -13.80 2.86
N VAL A 694 17.03 -15.07 2.57
CA VAL A 694 17.99 -16.17 2.51
C VAL A 694 18.62 -16.30 1.12
N VAL A 695 19.80 -16.90 1.03
CA VAL A 695 20.45 -17.16 -0.25
C VAL A 695 20.06 -18.56 -0.74
N VAL A 696 19.52 -18.63 -1.96
CA VAL A 696 19.06 -19.86 -2.59
C VAL A 696 20.00 -20.23 -3.75
N ALA A 697 20.32 -21.51 -3.89
CA ALA A 697 21.15 -22.01 -4.99
C ALA A 697 20.41 -21.95 -6.33
N ARG A 698 21.00 -21.25 -7.32
CA ARG A 698 20.46 -21.12 -8.69
C ARG A 698 20.53 -22.43 -9.47
N ASN A 699 21.55 -23.25 -9.21
CA ASN A 699 21.80 -24.51 -9.91
C ASN A 699 22.30 -25.58 -8.94
N SER A 700 22.09 -26.84 -9.31
CA SER A 700 22.62 -27.99 -8.58
C SER A 700 24.14 -28.10 -8.76
N GLY A 701 24.84 -28.58 -7.74
CA GLY A 701 26.30 -28.74 -7.78
C GLY A 701 26.91 -29.10 -6.43
N ILE A 702 28.24 -29.02 -6.34
CA ILE A 702 28.99 -29.32 -5.11
C ILE A 702 29.60 -28.02 -4.57
N ALA A 703 29.47 -27.79 -3.26
CA ALA A 703 30.08 -26.65 -2.58
C ALA A 703 31.63 -26.77 -2.58
N GLU A 704 32.30 -26.01 -3.44
CA GLU A 704 33.76 -26.04 -3.60
C GLU A 704 34.46 -25.19 -2.54
N ARG A 705 33.92 -24.00 -2.28
CA ARG A 705 34.45 -23.03 -1.30
C ARG A 705 33.29 -22.39 -0.54
N VAL A 706 33.40 -22.35 0.79
CA VAL A 706 32.45 -21.67 1.67
C VAL A 706 33.27 -20.81 2.63
N THR A 707 33.06 -19.50 2.59
CA THR A 707 33.61 -18.53 3.56
C THR A 707 32.47 -17.72 4.19
N ALA A 708 32.80 -16.82 5.12
CA ALA A 708 31.80 -15.96 5.75
C ALA A 708 31.19 -14.93 4.78
N ASP A 709 31.90 -14.58 3.70
CA ASP A 709 31.54 -13.53 2.76
C ASP A 709 31.14 -14.06 1.38
N GLU A 710 31.53 -15.29 1.04
CA GLU A 710 31.31 -15.85 -0.29
C GLU A 710 31.12 -17.37 -0.29
N ILE A 711 30.23 -17.85 -1.17
CA ILE A 711 30.01 -19.26 -1.46
C ILE A 711 30.28 -19.52 -2.95
N ILE A 712 31.06 -20.55 -3.27
CA ILE A 712 31.30 -21.03 -4.63
C ILE A 712 30.76 -22.45 -4.79
N ILE A 713 29.81 -22.61 -5.71
CA ILE A 713 29.24 -23.92 -6.08
C ILE A 713 29.76 -24.29 -7.46
N LYS A 714 30.37 -25.48 -7.55
CA LYS A 714 30.81 -26.06 -8.83
C LYS A 714 29.67 -26.89 -9.41
N ARG A 715 29.17 -26.48 -10.58
CA ARG A 715 28.14 -27.20 -11.33
C ARG A 715 28.70 -28.47 -11.96
N GLU A 716 27.82 -29.37 -12.37
CA GLU A 716 28.19 -30.58 -13.13
C GLU A 716 28.89 -30.23 -14.46
N ASP A 717 28.48 -29.13 -15.10
CA ASP A 717 29.07 -28.61 -16.35
C ASP A 717 30.50 -28.05 -16.19
N GLY A 718 31.05 -28.02 -14.98
CA GLY A 718 32.35 -27.45 -14.67
C GLY A 718 32.37 -25.93 -14.43
N ASN A 719 31.27 -25.23 -14.74
CA ASN A 719 31.08 -23.81 -14.40
C ASN A 719 30.95 -23.59 -12.88
N ARG A 720 31.32 -22.40 -12.42
CA ARG A 720 31.30 -22.01 -11.00
C ARG A 720 30.30 -20.89 -10.76
N ASP A 721 29.34 -21.14 -9.88
CA ASP A 721 28.43 -20.11 -9.37
C ASP A 721 29.04 -19.48 -8.13
N ARG A 722 29.10 -18.15 -8.12
CA ARG A 722 29.63 -17.35 -7.02
C ARG A 722 28.49 -16.55 -6.39
N TYR A 723 28.34 -16.67 -5.07
CA TYR A 723 27.33 -15.98 -4.28
C TYR A 723 28.04 -15.12 -3.23
N ASN A 724 27.84 -13.81 -3.29
CA ASN A 724 28.36 -12.86 -2.29
C ASN A 724 27.32 -12.69 -1.18
N LEU A 725 27.76 -12.81 0.08
CA LEU A 725 26.89 -12.70 1.25
C LEU A 725 26.88 -11.26 1.79
N LEU A 726 25.70 -10.79 2.19
CA LEU A 726 25.54 -9.47 2.79
C LEU A 726 25.97 -9.49 4.26
N LYS A 727 26.95 -8.65 4.64
CA LYS A 727 27.51 -8.60 6.00
C LYS A 727 27.31 -7.21 6.60
N PHE A 728 26.64 -7.16 7.75
CA PHE A 728 26.41 -5.92 8.52
C PHE A 728 25.90 -4.76 7.66
N LYS A 729 24.98 -5.04 6.73
CA LYS A 729 24.34 -4.02 5.91
C LYS A 729 23.15 -3.41 6.67
N ARG A 730 22.93 -2.12 6.50
CA ARG A 730 21.78 -1.40 7.05
C ARG A 730 20.52 -1.76 6.24
N SER A 731 19.40 -2.00 6.94
CA SER A 731 18.06 -2.06 6.34
C SER A 731 17.41 -0.68 6.32
N ASN A 732 16.32 -0.50 5.56
CA ASN A 732 15.53 0.73 5.57
C ASN A 732 15.09 1.17 6.99
N SER A 733 14.81 0.21 7.88
CA SER A 733 14.38 0.46 9.27
C SER A 733 15.54 0.59 10.26
N GLY A 734 16.80 0.67 9.80
CA GLY A 734 17.98 0.76 10.67
C GLY A 734 18.39 -0.55 11.36
N THR A 735 17.71 -1.67 11.10
CA THR A 735 18.10 -3.00 11.58
C THR A 735 19.26 -3.58 10.76
N CYS A 736 19.95 -4.60 11.29
CA CYS A 736 21.10 -5.23 10.65
C CYS A 736 20.72 -6.42 9.76
N ILE A 737 21.09 -6.33 8.47
CA ILE A 737 21.04 -7.43 7.51
C ILE A 737 22.40 -8.14 7.54
N ASN A 738 22.39 -9.38 8.01
CA ASN A 738 23.59 -10.21 8.10
C ASN A 738 23.31 -11.65 7.65
N GLN A 739 23.99 -12.07 6.60
CA GLN A 739 23.91 -13.41 6.05
C GLN A 739 25.03 -14.31 6.55
N THR A 740 24.71 -15.59 6.75
CA THR A 740 25.65 -16.61 7.25
C THR A 740 25.48 -17.93 6.50
N PRO A 741 26.56 -18.54 6.00
CA PRO A 741 26.47 -19.83 5.31
C PRO A 741 25.96 -20.93 6.24
N ILE A 742 25.10 -21.81 5.70
CA ILE A 742 24.58 -23.00 6.42
C ILE A 742 25.09 -24.33 5.84
N ILE A 743 25.82 -24.28 4.73
CA ILE A 743 26.42 -25.43 4.06
C ILE A 743 27.91 -25.53 4.41
N ASN A 744 28.45 -26.74 4.30
CA ASN A 744 29.88 -27.01 4.44
C ASN A 744 30.51 -27.29 3.08
N LYS A 745 31.84 -27.20 3.02
CA LYS A 745 32.60 -27.60 1.85
C LYS A 745 32.39 -29.09 1.57
N GLY A 746 32.04 -29.43 0.33
CA GLY A 746 31.77 -30.79 -0.12
C GLY A 746 30.30 -31.20 -0.07
N ASP A 747 29.41 -30.37 0.47
CA ASP A 747 27.97 -30.63 0.46
C ASP A 747 27.44 -30.66 -0.98
N GLN A 748 26.54 -31.61 -1.26
CA GLN A 748 25.77 -31.65 -2.50
C GLN A 748 24.56 -30.73 -2.36
N ILE A 749 24.40 -29.84 -3.32
CA ILE A 749 23.36 -28.80 -3.34
C ILE A 749 22.43 -29.06 -4.52
N ILE A 750 21.13 -29.02 -4.27
CA ILE A 750 20.10 -29.10 -5.30
C ILE A 750 19.66 -27.68 -5.64
N LYS A 751 19.34 -27.43 -6.91
CA LYS A 751 18.71 -26.17 -7.33
C LYS A 751 17.51 -25.86 -6.44
N GLY A 752 17.49 -24.67 -5.87
CA GLY A 752 16.41 -24.23 -4.97
C GLY A 752 16.67 -24.50 -3.49
N ASP A 753 17.80 -25.11 -3.11
CA ASP A 753 18.18 -25.28 -1.71
C ASP A 753 18.65 -23.95 -1.10
N VAL A 754 18.33 -23.76 0.18
CA VAL A 754 18.89 -22.65 0.97
C VAL A 754 20.35 -22.97 1.33
N ILE A 755 21.26 -22.05 0.98
CA ILE A 755 22.70 -22.20 1.19
C ILE A 755 23.26 -21.24 2.24
N ALA A 756 22.57 -20.13 2.52
CA ALA A 756 22.89 -19.21 3.60
C ALA A 756 21.62 -18.62 4.22
N ASP A 757 21.62 -18.49 5.54
CA ASP A 757 20.59 -17.80 6.32
C ASP A 757 20.78 -16.29 6.23
N GLY A 758 19.69 -15.54 6.31
CA GLY A 758 19.64 -14.09 6.39
C GLY A 758 19.29 -13.55 7.79
N PRO A 759 18.83 -12.29 7.90
CA PRO A 759 18.35 -11.75 9.17
C PRO A 759 17.14 -12.56 9.66
N ALA A 760 17.06 -12.80 10.98
CA ALA A 760 15.95 -13.53 11.60
C ALA A 760 15.58 -14.88 10.92
N THR A 761 16.59 -15.67 10.52
CA THR A 761 16.42 -17.04 9.99
C THR A 761 17.41 -18.02 10.63
N ASP A 762 17.00 -19.29 10.74
CA ASP A 762 17.80 -20.39 11.33
C ASP A 762 17.55 -21.71 10.58
N LEU A 763 18.57 -22.18 9.84
CA LEU A 763 18.52 -23.35 8.95
C LEU A 763 17.43 -23.25 7.87
N GLY A 764 17.25 -22.05 7.31
CA GLY A 764 16.29 -21.74 6.26
C GLY A 764 14.85 -21.49 6.74
N GLU A 765 14.59 -21.52 8.05
CA GLU A 765 13.28 -21.18 8.63
C GLU A 765 13.27 -19.77 9.23
N VAL A 766 12.11 -19.10 9.22
CA VAL A 766 11.93 -17.82 9.92
C VAL A 766 12.11 -17.99 11.45
N ALA A 767 12.98 -17.16 12.02
CA ALA A 767 13.40 -17.16 13.42
C ALA A 767 13.36 -15.74 14.02
N LEU A 768 12.14 -15.23 14.26
CA LEU A 768 11.88 -13.86 14.75
C LEU A 768 12.20 -13.59 16.24
N GLY A 769 12.47 -14.62 17.04
CA GLY A 769 12.44 -14.54 18.50
C GLY A 769 13.27 -15.64 19.18
N ARG A 770 12.91 -15.97 20.42
CA ARG A 770 13.58 -17.01 21.23
C ARG A 770 12.58 -17.88 21.96
N ASN A 771 12.96 -19.14 22.18
CA ASN A 771 12.24 -20.02 23.08
C ASN A 771 12.63 -19.70 24.54
N CYS A 772 11.69 -19.17 25.31
CA CYS A 772 11.88 -18.75 26.71
C CYS A 772 11.09 -19.67 27.64
N LEU A 773 11.67 -20.01 28.79
CA LEU A 773 10.96 -20.74 29.86
C LEU A 773 10.05 -19.75 30.62
N ILE A 774 8.74 -19.91 30.48
CA ILE A 774 7.72 -19.00 31.01
C ILE A 774 6.92 -19.68 32.12
N ALA A 775 6.52 -18.90 33.14
CA ALA A 775 5.46 -19.27 34.06
C ALA A 775 4.32 -18.24 34.08
N PHE A 776 3.09 -18.73 34.27
CA PHE A 776 1.91 -17.90 34.48
C PHE A 776 1.61 -17.77 35.98
N MET A 777 2.13 -16.71 36.59
CA MET A 777 1.92 -16.40 38.01
C MET A 777 2.07 -14.89 38.25
N THR A 778 1.47 -14.36 39.30
CA THR A 778 1.69 -12.97 39.72
C THR A 778 2.95 -12.86 40.58
N TRP A 779 3.76 -11.82 40.36
CA TRP A 779 5.01 -11.62 41.10
C TRP A 779 5.16 -10.17 41.60
N GLU A 780 4.89 -9.95 42.90
CA GLU A 780 5.14 -8.67 43.60
C GLU A 780 4.59 -7.41 42.89
N GLY A 781 3.55 -7.56 42.06
CA GLY A 781 3.01 -6.48 41.24
C GLY A 781 3.89 -6.03 40.07
N TYR A 782 5.08 -6.61 39.85
CA TYR A 782 5.94 -6.24 38.72
C TYR A 782 5.37 -6.68 37.38
N ASN A 783 4.53 -7.70 37.36
CA ASN A 783 3.76 -8.09 36.18
C ASN A 783 2.28 -7.70 36.28
N TYR A 784 1.98 -6.59 36.98
CA TYR A 784 0.63 -6.03 37.00
C TYR A 784 0.18 -5.64 35.59
N GLU A 785 -1.09 -5.88 35.29
CA GLU A 785 -1.65 -5.80 33.94
C GLU A 785 -0.82 -6.59 32.92
N ASP A 786 -0.12 -5.91 32.01
CA ASP A 786 0.65 -6.47 30.90
C ASP A 786 2.16 -6.30 31.06
N ALA A 787 2.62 -5.89 32.24
CA ALA A 787 4.04 -5.76 32.50
C ALA A 787 4.73 -7.14 32.48
N ILE A 788 5.97 -7.16 31.98
CA ILE A 788 6.76 -8.39 31.82
C ILE A 788 7.97 -8.34 32.75
N LEU A 789 8.18 -9.43 33.47
CA LEU A 789 9.38 -9.67 34.26
C LEU A 789 10.34 -10.57 33.50
N ILE A 790 11.62 -10.22 33.45
CA ILE A 790 12.63 -11.03 32.75
C ILE A 790 13.81 -11.38 33.66
N ASN A 791 14.41 -12.53 33.42
CA ASN A 791 15.63 -12.98 34.07
C ASN A 791 16.86 -12.26 33.48
N GLU A 792 17.77 -11.80 34.35
CA GLU A 792 19.05 -11.20 33.99
C GLU A 792 19.90 -12.11 33.09
N ARG A 793 19.72 -13.44 33.17
CA ARG A 793 20.36 -14.42 32.26
C ARG A 793 20.15 -14.05 30.79
N LEU A 794 18.96 -13.59 30.40
CA LEU A 794 18.66 -13.19 29.02
C LEU A 794 19.52 -12.01 28.56
N VAL A 795 19.91 -11.13 29.48
CA VAL A 795 20.79 -9.97 29.25
C VAL A 795 22.27 -10.38 29.24
N LYS A 796 22.67 -11.25 30.17
CA LYS A 796 24.05 -11.76 30.31
C LYS A 796 24.47 -12.57 29.09
N GLU A 797 23.59 -13.43 28.58
CA GLU A 797 23.86 -14.34 27.47
C GLU A 797 23.56 -13.73 26.08
N ASP A 798 23.19 -12.45 26.01
CA ASP A 798 22.80 -11.75 24.79
C ASP A 798 21.70 -12.49 23.99
N ARG A 799 20.72 -13.09 24.69
CA ARG A 799 19.68 -13.89 24.01
C ARG A 799 18.70 -13.02 23.22
N LEU A 800 18.45 -11.79 23.68
CA LEU A 800 17.55 -10.80 23.08
C LEU A 800 18.29 -9.51 22.65
N SER A 801 19.58 -9.61 22.36
CA SER A 801 20.39 -8.48 21.89
C SER A 801 20.24 -8.29 20.38
N THR A 802 20.17 -7.03 19.94
CA THR A 802 19.99 -6.61 18.53
C THR A 802 21.14 -5.71 18.10
N ILE A 803 21.37 -5.59 16.79
CA ILE A 803 22.33 -4.62 16.20
C ILE A 803 21.51 -3.65 15.35
N HIS A 804 21.69 -2.36 15.63
CA HIS A 804 21.12 -1.27 14.85
C HIS A 804 22.26 -0.53 14.16
N ILE A 805 22.05 -0.10 12.93
CA ILE A 805 23.02 0.62 12.12
C ILE A 805 22.36 1.91 11.65
N GLU A 806 22.87 3.02 12.13
CA GLU A 806 22.45 4.36 11.73
C GLU A 806 23.42 4.93 10.70
N GLU A 807 22.88 5.75 9.82
CA GLU A 807 23.60 6.38 8.72
C GLU A 807 23.52 7.89 8.87
N TYR A 808 24.68 8.54 8.86
CA TYR A 808 24.78 9.99 8.89
C TYR A 808 25.58 10.47 7.70
N GLU A 809 25.08 11.51 7.04
CA GLU A 809 25.68 12.07 5.84
C GLU A 809 26.10 13.53 6.04
N CYS A 810 27.19 13.91 5.38
CA CYS A 810 27.71 15.26 5.32
C CYS A 810 28.13 15.58 3.89
N GLU A 811 27.61 16.67 3.35
CA GLU A 811 27.94 17.18 2.01
C GLU A 811 28.76 18.47 2.12
N ALA A 812 29.76 18.59 1.25
CA ALA A 812 30.49 19.82 0.96
C ALA A 812 29.97 20.43 -0.33
N ARG A 813 29.47 21.66 -0.25
CA ARG A 813 28.79 22.35 -1.36
C ARG A 813 29.52 23.60 -1.82
N ASP A 814 29.30 23.98 -3.07
CA ASP A 814 29.66 25.31 -3.57
C ASP A 814 28.68 26.35 -3.02
N THR A 815 29.19 27.34 -2.31
CA THR A 815 28.40 28.49 -1.84
C THR A 815 28.82 29.76 -2.56
N LYS A 816 27.99 30.82 -2.49
CA LYS A 816 28.30 32.13 -3.08
C LYS A 816 29.61 32.74 -2.56
N LEU A 817 29.97 32.44 -1.30
CA LEU A 817 31.15 32.99 -0.62
C LEU A 817 32.41 32.14 -0.80
N GLY A 818 32.28 30.96 -1.41
CA GLY A 818 33.35 29.97 -1.58
C GLY A 818 32.85 28.54 -1.37
N PRO A 819 33.63 27.53 -1.78
CA PRO A 819 33.28 26.13 -1.50
C PRO A 819 33.37 25.83 0.00
N GLU A 820 32.48 24.97 0.49
CA GLU A 820 32.66 24.31 1.79
C GLU A 820 33.77 23.26 1.69
N GLU A 821 34.56 23.11 2.75
CA GLU A 821 35.69 22.17 2.77
C GLU A 821 35.54 21.17 3.92
N ILE A 822 35.80 19.90 3.64
CA ILE A 822 35.95 18.85 4.65
C ILE A 822 37.42 18.83 5.07
N THR A 823 37.67 19.15 6.34
CA THR A 823 39.03 19.30 6.87
C THR A 823 39.11 18.98 8.36
N ARG A 824 40.30 18.59 8.79
CA ARG A 824 40.64 18.42 10.20
C ARG A 824 40.84 19.76 10.93
N ASP A 825 41.12 20.83 10.21
CA ASP A 825 41.39 22.16 10.77
C ASP A 825 40.09 22.92 11.09
N ILE A 826 39.46 22.55 12.21
CA ILE A 826 38.15 23.08 12.63
C ILE A 826 38.37 24.21 13.67
N PRO A 827 37.76 25.39 13.48
CA PRO A 827 37.93 26.49 14.41
C PRO A 827 37.28 26.21 15.77
N ASN A 828 37.93 26.67 16.85
CA ASN A 828 37.44 26.61 18.24
C ASN A 828 37.19 25.18 18.80
N VAL A 829 37.79 24.17 18.17
CA VAL A 829 37.73 22.78 18.65
C VAL A 829 39.10 22.37 19.20
N GLY A 830 39.13 21.74 20.38
CA GLY A 830 40.36 21.27 21.01
C GLY A 830 40.89 19.95 20.43
N ASP A 831 42.19 19.69 20.56
CA ASP A 831 42.88 18.48 20.04
C ASP A 831 42.26 17.15 20.51
N SER A 832 41.60 17.16 21.67
CA SER A 832 40.93 15.98 22.23
C SER A 832 39.70 15.56 21.41
N ALA A 833 38.93 16.51 20.90
CA ALA A 833 37.72 16.25 20.12
C ALA A 833 38.02 15.77 18.69
N ILE A 834 39.16 16.17 18.12
CA ILE A 834 39.62 15.74 16.79
C ILE A 834 40.53 14.50 16.82
N LYS A 835 40.69 13.86 17.99
CA LYS A 835 41.61 12.73 18.18
C LYS A 835 41.30 11.55 17.25
N ASN A 836 40.01 11.25 17.07
CA ASN A 836 39.55 10.10 16.29
C ASN A 836 39.43 10.39 14.78
N LEU A 837 39.60 11.65 14.36
CA LEU A 837 39.60 12.04 12.94
C LEU A 837 40.90 11.60 12.26
N ASP A 838 40.82 11.31 10.96
CA ASP A 838 41.95 11.13 10.06
C ASP A 838 42.55 12.49 9.67
N ASP A 839 43.50 12.47 8.72
CA ASP A 839 44.17 13.69 8.25
C ASP A 839 43.27 14.55 7.36
N ARG A 840 42.17 14.00 6.84
CA ARG A 840 41.16 14.70 6.03
C ARG A 840 40.05 15.31 6.89
N GLY A 841 39.98 14.96 8.18
CA GLY A 841 38.90 15.40 9.07
C GLY A 841 37.73 14.43 9.14
N ILE A 842 37.89 13.18 8.71
CA ILE A 842 36.85 12.14 8.73
C ILE A 842 37.14 11.12 9.83
N ILE A 843 36.11 10.68 10.56
CA ILE A 843 36.24 9.69 11.62
C ILE A 843 36.81 8.36 11.13
N ARG A 844 37.68 7.73 11.93
CA ARG A 844 38.28 6.43 11.60
C ARG A 844 37.31 5.27 11.84
N ILE A 845 37.30 4.30 10.93
CA ILE A 845 36.58 3.03 11.11
C ILE A 845 37.11 2.32 12.37
N GLY A 846 36.20 1.82 13.19
CA GLY A 846 36.47 1.17 14.48
C GLY A 846 36.58 2.13 15.66
N ALA A 847 36.45 3.45 15.47
CA ALA A 847 36.35 4.40 16.58
C ALA A 847 35.02 4.21 17.33
N GLU A 848 35.09 4.24 18.67
CA GLU A 848 33.93 4.41 19.54
C GLU A 848 33.59 5.90 19.63
N VAL A 849 32.31 6.22 19.44
CA VAL A 849 31.80 7.59 19.44
C VAL A 849 30.59 7.72 20.35
N ASP A 850 30.51 8.85 21.05
CA ASP A 850 29.41 9.25 21.91
C ASP A 850 28.71 10.50 21.36
N SER A 851 27.56 10.84 21.95
CA SER A 851 26.77 12.01 21.55
C SER A 851 27.61 13.31 21.61
N GLY A 852 27.62 14.06 20.52
CA GLY A 852 28.40 15.30 20.38
C GLY A 852 29.79 15.15 19.76
N ASP A 853 30.30 13.93 19.60
CA ASP A 853 31.57 13.69 18.91
C ASP A 853 31.49 14.08 17.42
N ILE A 854 32.60 14.55 16.86
CA ILE A 854 32.70 14.96 15.46
C ILE A 854 32.91 13.72 14.57
N LEU A 855 32.02 13.52 13.60
CA LEU A 855 32.13 12.48 12.59
C LEU A 855 32.88 12.97 11.36
N VAL A 856 32.53 14.16 10.87
CA VAL A 856 33.13 14.79 9.69
C VAL A 856 33.34 16.26 10.00
N GLY A 857 34.60 16.68 10.01
CA GLY A 857 35.01 18.07 10.14
C GLY A 857 34.66 18.84 8.88
N LYS A 858 33.74 19.81 8.99
CA LYS A 858 33.32 20.65 7.86
C LYS A 858 33.40 22.13 8.24
N VAL A 859 33.99 22.92 7.36
CA VAL A 859 34.08 24.37 7.49
C VAL A 859 33.36 25.05 6.33
N THR A 860 32.52 26.04 6.66
CA THR A 860 31.80 26.85 5.67
C THR A 860 32.36 28.28 5.69
N PRO A 861 32.67 28.89 4.54
CA PRO A 861 33.08 30.30 4.50
C PRO A 861 31.95 31.20 5.02
N LYS A 862 32.32 32.17 5.88
CA LYS A 862 31.40 33.14 6.46
C LYS A 862 31.79 34.53 5.95
N GLY A 863 30.82 35.29 5.45
CA GLY A 863 31.01 36.69 5.13
C GLY A 863 31.27 37.51 6.40
N GLU A 864 31.90 38.67 6.25
CA GLU A 864 32.04 39.62 7.36
C GLU A 864 30.66 40.20 7.70
N THR A 865 30.03 39.69 8.77
CA THR A 865 28.85 40.30 9.39
C THR A 865 29.30 41.30 10.45
N GLU A 866 28.51 42.35 10.70
CA GLU A 866 28.70 43.20 11.88
C GLU A 866 28.64 42.33 13.14
N LEU A 867 29.69 42.43 13.97
CA LEU A 867 29.77 41.71 15.24
C LEU A 867 28.95 42.46 16.27
N THR A 868 28.29 41.74 17.17
CA THR A 868 27.68 42.38 18.35
C THR A 868 28.75 43.10 19.16
N ALA A 869 28.36 44.13 19.92
CA ALA A 869 29.29 44.91 20.73
C ALA A 869 30.07 44.01 21.70
N GLU A 870 29.42 42.97 22.23
CA GLU A 870 29.98 41.95 23.12
C GLU A 870 31.01 41.07 22.41
N GLU A 871 30.72 40.55 21.22
CA GLU A 871 31.66 39.74 20.44
C GLU A 871 32.88 40.56 20.03
N ARG A 872 32.67 41.82 19.65
CA ARG A 872 33.75 42.76 19.31
C ARG A 872 34.66 43.02 20.50
N LEU A 873 34.09 43.21 21.70
CA LEU A 873 34.84 43.37 22.94
C LEU A 873 35.62 42.09 23.30
N LEU A 874 34.99 40.91 23.21
CA LEU A 874 35.63 39.63 23.48
C LEU A 874 36.84 39.40 22.56
N ARG A 875 36.71 39.66 21.26
CA ARG A 875 37.84 39.58 20.31
C ARG A 875 38.97 40.54 20.65
N ALA A 876 38.63 41.77 21.05
CA ALA A 876 39.62 42.76 21.46
C ALA A 876 40.40 42.33 22.72
N ILE A 877 39.73 41.66 23.68
CA ILE A 877 40.35 41.14 24.90
C ILE A 877 41.26 39.94 24.61
N PHE A 878 40.79 38.98 23.82
CA PHE A 878 41.52 37.73 23.56
C PHE A 878 42.52 37.81 22.39
N GLY A 879 42.52 38.90 21.61
CA GLY A 879 43.41 39.08 20.48
C GLY A 879 43.15 38.09 19.34
N GLU A 880 41.93 37.54 19.27
CA GLU A 880 41.54 36.58 18.23
C GLU A 880 41.31 37.31 16.90
N LYS A 881 41.98 36.84 15.84
CA LYS A 881 41.73 37.34 14.48
C LYS A 881 40.34 36.93 14.02
N ALA A 882 39.71 37.76 13.18
CA ALA A 882 38.52 37.37 12.45
C ALA A 882 38.84 36.10 11.64
N ARG A 883 38.11 35.02 11.89
CA ARG A 883 38.21 33.79 11.12
C ARG A 883 37.20 33.87 9.99
N GLU A 884 37.64 33.55 8.78
CA GLU A 884 36.84 33.61 7.54
C GLU A 884 35.88 32.42 7.40
N VAL A 885 35.93 31.44 8.32
CA VAL A 885 35.17 30.19 8.26
C VAL A 885 34.47 29.87 9.58
N ARG A 886 33.31 29.20 9.50
CA ARG A 886 32.53 28.69 10.64
C ARG A 886 32.50 27.16 10.67
N ASP A 887 32.42 26.57 11.86
CA ASP A 887 32.22 25.12 12.07
C ASP A 887 30.79 24.71 11.68
N THR A 888 30.67 23.84 10.69
CA THR A 888 29.42 23.19 10.26
C THR A 888 29.57 21.66 10.23
N SER A 889 30.48 21.15 11.07
CA SER A 889 30.83 19.73 11.15
C SER A 889 29.64 18.85 11.50
N LEU A 890 29.64 17.64 10.94
CA LEU A 890 28.69 16.60 11.30
C LEU A 890 29.05 16.04 12.68
N LYS A 891 28.13 16.13 13.63
CA LYS A 891 28.28 15.63 15.01
C LYS A 891 27.28 14.50 15.27
N VAL A 892 27.65 13.56 16.13
CA VAL A 892 26.75 12.48 16.56
C VAL A 892 25.55 13.10 17.30
N PRO A 893 24.30 12.80 16.90
CA PRO A 893 23.11 13.33 17.55
C PRO A 893 22.98 12.90 19.02
N HIS A 894 22.17 13.64 19.79
CA HIS A 894 21.89 13.32 21.18
C HIS A 894 21.23 11.95 21.35
N GLY A 895 21.76 11.14 22.27
CA GLY A 895 21.25 9.80 22.60
C GLY A 895 21.83 8.68 21.73
N GLU A 896 22.57 9.03 20.68
CA GLU A 896 23.26 8.08 19.82
C GLU A 896 24.70 7.87 20.24
N SER A 897 25.15 6.63 20.07
CA SER A 897 26.50 6.17 20.41
C SER A 897 26.75 4.81 19.76
N GLY A 898 28.01 4.49 19.51
CA GLY A 898 28.36 3.20 18.92
C GLY A 898 29.76 3.16 18.33
N ILE A 899 29.97 2.19 17.45
CA ILE A 899 31.24 1.99 16.76
C ILE A 899 31.05 2.33 15.28
N ILE A 900 32.00 3.07 14.72
CA ILE A 900 32.04 3.31 13.27
C ILE A 900 32.35 2.00 12.55
N VAL A 901 31.41 1.48 11.77
CA VAL A 901 31.58 0.21 11.04
C VAL A 901 32.07 0.41 9.62
N ASP A 902 31.66 1.50 8.98
CA ASP A 902 32.02 1.82 7.60
C ASP A 902 31.96 3.33 7.37
N VAL A 903 32.76 3.81 6.43
CA VAL A 903 32.76 5.21 5.97
C VAL A 903 32.91 5.22 4.46
N LYS A 904 31.94 5.83 3.78
CA LYS A 904 31.91 5.95 2.32
C LYS A 904 32.13 7.41 1.93
N VAL A 905 32.98 7.63 0.94
CA VAL A 905 33.32 8.97 0.43
C VAL A 905 33.07 8.96 -1.07
N PHE A 906 32.25 9.89 -1.53
CA PHE A 906 31.92 10.10 -2.94
C PHE A 906 32.43 11.47 -3.36
N THR A 907 33.10 11.54 -4.49
CA THR A 907 33.65 12.82 -4.99
C THR A 907 33.31 13.02 -6.45
N ARG A 908 33.00 14.27 -6.81
CA ARG A 908 32.72 14.64 -8.20
C ARG A 908 33.92 14.37 -9.11
N GLU A 909 35.14 14.54 -8.58
CA GLU A 909 36.39 14.28 -9.30
C GLU A 909 36.56 12.80 -9.71
N ASN A 910 36.04 11.87 -8.91
CA ASN A 910 36.08 10.43 -9.22
C ASN A 910 35.00 9.98 -10.20
N GLY A 911 34.15 10.90 -10.68
CA GLY A 911 33.05 10.59 -11.60
C GLY A 911 31.82 9.98 -10.91
N ASP A 912 31.68 10.17 -9.60
CA ASP A 912 30.47 9.79 -8.86
C ASP A 912 29.32 10.77 -9.19
N ASP A 913 28.09 10.25 -9.25
CA ASP A 913 26.90 11.04 -9.55
C ASP A 913 26.42 11.77 -8.29
N LEU A 914 26.76 13.05 -8.16
CA LEU A 914 26.42 13.89 -7.02
C LEU A 914 25.45 15.01 -7.42
N SER A 915 24.58 15.39 -6.48
CA SER A 915 23.64 16.50 -6.65
C SER A 915 24.34 17.77 -7.15
N PRO A 916 23.70 18.58 -8.02
CA PRO A 916 24.29 19.82 -8.52
C PRO A 916 24.79 20.72 -7.38
N GLY A 917 26.05 21.17 -7.47
CA GLY A 917 26.69 22.01 -6.44
C GLY A 917 27.29 21.25 -5.26
N VAL A 918 27.18 19.92 -5.20
CA VAL A 918 27.90 19.08 -4.21
C VAL A 918 29.23 18.59 -4.81
N ASN A 919 30.33 18.84 -4.10
CA ASN A 919 31.68 18.45 -4.51
C ASN A 919 32.11 17.11 -3.90
N GLU A 920 31.84 16.95 -2.60
CA GLU A 920 32.18 15.76 -1.82
C GLU A 920 31.01 15.41 -0.88
N LEU A 921 30.71 14.11 -0.78
CA LEU A 921 29.71 13.55 0.12
C LEU A 921 30.36 12.45 0.95
N VAL A 922 30.27 12.56 2.27
CA VAL A 922 30.79 11.58 3.22
C VAL A 922 29.64 10.97 4.00
N ARG A 923 29.59 9.64 4.05
CA ARG A 923 28.63 8.86 4.84
C ARG A 923 29.35 8.07 5.91
N CYS A 924 28.88 8.19 7.14
CA CYS A 924 29.38 7.44 8.29
C CYS A 924 28.31 6.49 8.80
N TYR A 925 28.65 5.21 8.95
CA TYR A 925 27.77 4.19 9.48
C TYR A 925 28.16 3.87 10.92
N ILE A 926 27.22 4.08 11.86
CA ILE A 926 27.42 3.81 13.28
C ILE A 926 26.60 2.58 13.66
N ALA A 927 27.26 1.54 14.16
CA ALA A 927 26.59 0.36 14.68
C ALA A 927 26.52 0.37 16.21
N LYS A 928 25.33 0.07 16.74
CA LYS A 928 25.04 -0.04 18.16
C LYS A 928 24.47 -1.41 18.49
N LYS A 929 25.13 -2.14 19.40
CA LYS A 929 24.58 -3.37 19.97
C LYS A 929 23.64 -3.02 21.12
N ARG A 930 22.34 -3.24 20.94
CA ARG A 930 21.30 -2.93 21.93
C ARG A 930 20.88 -4.19 22.67
N LYS A 931 21.22 -4.26 23.96
CA LYS A 931 20.69 -5.28 24.88
C LYS A 931 19.22 -5.01 25.21
N ILE A 932 18.53 -6.01 25.74
CA ILE A 932 17.16 -5.84 26.26
C ILE A 932 17.20 -5.02 27.56
N LYS A 933 16.30 -4.04 27.70
CA LYS A 933 16.24 -3.13 28.87
C LYS A 933 14.82 -2.98 29.41
N VAL A 934 14.70 -2.44 30.63
CA VAL A 934 13.43 -1.98 31.18
C VAL A 934 12.84 -0.91 30.27
N GLY A 935 11.55 -1.03 29.94
CA GLY A 935 10.86 -0.16 28.99
C GLY A 935 10.79 -0.70 27.56
N ASP A 936 11.61 -1.69 27.19
CA ASP A 936 11.48 -2.32 25.87
C ASP A 936 10.18 -3.13 25.77
N LYS A 937 9.56 -3.09 24.59
CA LYS A 937 8.34 -3.84 24.31
C LYS A 937 8.65 -5.23 23.76
N MET A 938 7.99 -6.22 24.34
CA MET A 938 8.06 -7.61 23.89
C MET A 938 6.65 -8.17 23.67
N ALA A 939 6.54 -9.22 22.86
CA ALA A 939 5.27 -9.88 22.61
C ALA A 939 5.45 -11.36 22.27
N GLY A 940 4.41 -12.17 22.49
CA GLY A 940 4.28 -13.49 21.88
C GLY A 940 3.53 -13.44 20.55
N ARG A 941 3.27 -14.62 19.95
CA ARG A 941 2.54 -14.74 18.68
C ARG A 941 1.02 -14.59 18.82
N HIS A 942 0.50 -14.66 20.05
CA HIS A 942 -0.94 -14.74 20.37
C HIS A 942 -1.54 -13.38 20.79
N GLY A 943 -1.00 -12.27 20.29
CA GLY A 943 -1.48 -10.93 20.65
C GLY A 943 -1.18 -10.50 22.10
N ASN A 944 -0.37 -11.26 22.84
CA ASN A 944 0.09 -10.96 24.19
C ASN A 944 1.32 -10.04 24.15
N LYS A 945 1.09 -8.74 24.38
CA LYS A 945 2.14 -7.71 24.36
C LYS A 945 2.36 -7.15 25.76
N GLY A 946 3.58 -6.72 26.04
CA GLY A 946 3.92 -6.13 27.31
C GLY A 946 5.23 -5.35 27.27
N VAL A 947 5.40 -4.49 28.27
CA VAL A 947 6.64 -3.72 28.48
C VAL A 947 7.41 -4.35 29.64
N ILE A 948 8.73 -4.44 29.51
CA ILE A 948 9.55 -4.93 30.60
C ILE A 948 9.51 -3.93 31.74
N SER A 949 9.01 -4.35 32.90
CA SER A 949 9.00 -3.53 34.11
C SER A 949 10.27 -3.69 34.93
N ARG A 950 10.81 -4.91 34.99
CA ARG A 950 11.99 -5.21 35.80
C ARG A 950 12.77 -6.40 35.25
N VAL A 951 14.09 -6.29 35.36
CA VAL A 951 15.05 -7.39 35.17
C VAL A 951 15.42 -7.91 36.55
N LEU A 952 15.13 -9.17 36.85
CA LEU A 952 15.50 -9.78 38.13
C LEU A 952 16.81 -10.57 38.04
N PRO A 953 17.63 -10.55 39.09
CA PRO A 953 18.74 -11.48 39.25
C PRO A 953 18.27 -12.93 39.11
N GLU A 954 19.17 -13.81 38.65
CA GLU A 954 18.85 -15.20 38.37
C GLU A 954 18.46 -15.98 39.64
N GLU A 955 19.10 -15.65 40.77
CA GLU A 955 18.84 -16.22 42.10
C GLU A 955 17.48 -15.83 42.69
N ASP A 956 16.94 -14.69 42.26
CA ASP A 956 15.65 -14.16 42.74
C ASP A 956 14.46 -14.74 41.96
N MET A 957 14.72 -15.31 40.79
CA MET A 957 13.68 -15.86 39.92
C MET A 957 13.12 -17.15 40.54
N PRO A 958 11.80 -17.39 40.46
CA PRO A 958 11.26 -18.70 40.75
C PRO A 958 11.94 -19.77 39.89
N PHE A 959 12.14 -20.94 40.49
CA PHE A 959 12.87 -22.03 39.85
C PHE A 959 12.15 -23.37 40.01
N MET A 960 12.40 -24.28 39.06
CA MET A 960 11.85 -25.64 39.06
C MET A 960 12.59 -26.57 40.03
N GLU A 961 12.03 -27.74 40.35
CA GLU A 961 12.65 -28.72 41.27
C GLU A 961 14.08 -29.14 40.86
N ASN A 962 14.39 -29.06 39.56
CA ASN A 962 15.72 -29.36 39.02
C ASN A 962 16.74 -28.20 39.15
N GLY A 963 16.36 -27.09 39.80
CA GLY A 963 17.19 -25.90 39.99
C GLY A 963 17.20 -24.92 38.81
N THR A 964 16.44 -25.17 37.75
CA THR A 964 16.41 -24.28 36.58
C THR A 964 15.52 -23.06 36.86
N PRO A 965 16.06 -21.83 36.81
CA PRO A 965 15.26 -20.62 36.97
C PRO A 965 14.46 -20.31 35.71
N LEU A 966 13.30 -19.67 35.88
CA LEU A 966 12.46 -19.19 34.79
C LEU A 966 13.16 -18.07 34.01
N ASP A 967 12.79 -17.89 32.73
CA ASP A 967 13.26 -16.77 31.90
C ASP A 967 12.32 -15.57 31.97
N ILE A 968 11.00 -15.81 31.92
CA ILE A 968 9.97 -14.77 31.88
C ILE A 968 8.80 -15.16 32.80
N ILE A 969 8.23 -14.18 33.49
CA ILE A 969 6.98 -14.37 34.25
C ILE A 969 5.88 -13.51 33.63
N LEU A 970 4.77 -14.15 33.25
CA LEU A 970 3.60 -13.50 32.67
C LEU A 970 2.41 -13.54 33.63
N ASN A 971 1.55 -12.52 33.54
CA ASN A 971 0.35 -12.43 34.35
C ASN A 971 -0.75 -13.40 33.84
N PRO A 972 -1.29 -14.29 34.69
CA PRO A 972 -2.37 -15.18 34.29
C PRO A 972 -3.71 -14.47 34.03
N GLN A 973 -3.93 -13.28 34.61
CA GLN A 973 -5.24 -12.61 34.55
C GLN A 973 -5.61 -12.14 33.13
N GLY A 974 -4.62 -11.80 32.30
CA GLY A 974 -4.85 -11.30 30.95
C GLY A 974 -5.30 -12.37 29.94
N ILE A 975 -5.16 -13.66 30.28
CA ILE A 975 -5.46 -14.78 29.37
C ILE A 975 -6.98 -14.98 29.18
N PRO A 976 -7.78 -15.24 30.23
CA PRO A 976 -9.23 -15.46 30.06
C PRO A 976 -9.95 -14.20 29.59
N SER A 977 -9.48 -13.01 29.96
CA SER A 977 -10.11 -11.75 29.52
C SER A 977 -9.95 -11.49 28.02
N ARG A 978 -8.93 -12.08 27.39
CA ARG A 978 -8.58 -11.84 25.97
C ARG A 978 -8.83 -13.03 25.07
N MET A 979 -9.22 -14.16 25.66
CA MET A 979 -9.54 -15.39 24.93
C MET A 979 -8.43 -15.82 23.96
N ASN A 980 -7.16 -15.69 24.38
CA ASN A 980 -6.00 -16.17 23.63
C ASN A 980 -5.36 -17.38 24.32
N ILE A 981 -6.11 -18.48 24.32
CA ILE A 981 -5.75 -19.72 25.02
C ILE A 981 -4.62 -20.44 24.28
N GLY A 982 -4.41 -20.17 22.99
CA GLY A 982 -3.33 -20.74 22.19
C GLY A 982 -1.96 -20.59 22.85
N GLN A 983 -1.71 -19.48 23.58
CA GLN A 983 -0.46 -19.26 24.29
C GLN A 983 -0.21 -20.29 25.42
N VAL A 984 -1.26 -20.77 26.07
CA VAL A 984 -1.15 -21.79 27.14
C VAL A 984 -0.86 -23.15 26.51
N LEU A 985 -1.53 -23.48 25.41
CA LEU A 985 -1.28 -24.71 24.65
C LEU A 985 0.14 -24.73 24.09
N GLU A 986 0.64 -23.60 23.59
CA GLU A 986 2.04 -23.45 23.17
C GLU A 986 3.02 -23.75 24.30
N VAL A 987 2.78 -23.20 25.50
CA VAL A 987 3.62 -23.42 26.69
C VAL A 987 3.67 -24.89 27.07
N HIS A 988 2.52 -25.57 27.11
CA HIS A 988 2.42 -26.98 27.48
C HIS A 988 3.14 -27.87 26.45
N LEU A 989 2.85 -27.69 25.17
CA LEU A 989 3.49 -28.48 24.12
C LEU A 989 4.99 -28.17 24.01
N GLY A 990 5.39 -26.91 24.25
CA GLY A 990 6.79 -26.49 24.30
C GLY A 990 7.56 -27.17 25.43
N LEU A 991 6.95 -27.37 26.61
CA LEU A 991 7.56 -28.12 27.72
C LEU A 991 7.85 -29.58 27.33
N ALA A 992 6.84 -30.26 26.77
CA ALA A 992 6.96 -31.64 26.31
C ALA A 992 8.02 -31.75 25.19
N ALA A 993 7.90 -30.93 24.15
CA ALA A 993 8.77 -30.94 22.99
C ALA A 993 10.24 -30.68 23.35
N LYS A 994 10.52 -29.72 24.24
CA LYS A 994 11.90 -29.45 24.67
C LYS A 994 12.54 -30.65 25.36
N THR A 995 11.77 -31.38 26.16
CA THR A 995 12.25 -32.52 26.96
C THR A 995 12.45 -33.76 26.10
N LEU A 996 11.57 -33.98 25.13
CA LEU A 996 11.66 -35.06 24.14
C LEU A 996 12.67 -34.76 23.01
N GLY A 997 13.18 -33.53 22.92
CA GLY A 997 14.08 -33.09 21.86
C GLY A 997 13.40 -32.88 20.51
N TRP A 998 12.08 -32.65 20.52
CA TRP A 998 11.28 -32.45 19.31
C TRP A 998 11.27 -30.98 18.89
N TYR A 999 11.33 -30.75 17.58
CA TYR A 999 10.73 -29.57 16.97
C TYR A 999 9.37 -30.00 16.44
N VAL A 1000 8.34 -29.18 16.62
CA VAL A 1000 6.96 -29.52 16.28
C VAL A 1000 6.47 -28.64 15.13
N ALA A 1001 5.65 -29.21 14.25
CA ALA A 1001 4.84 -28.50 13.28
C ALA A 1001 3.36 -28.76 13.60
N THR A 1002 2.67 -27.73 14.09
CA THR A 1002 1.22 -27.75 14.33
C THR A 1002 0.56 -26.81 13.33
N SER A 1003 0.01 -27.38 12.25
CA SER A 1003 -0.62 -26.59 11.20
C SER A 1003 -1.85 -25.86 11.75
N VAL A 1004 -2.15 -24.70 11.17
CA VAL A 1004 -3.32 -23.89 11.53
C VAL A 1004 -4.60 -24.63 11.15
N PHE A 1005 -5.55 -24.75 12.09
CA PHE A 1005 -6.81 -25.51 11.97
C PHE A 1005 -6.68 -27.04 11.75
N ASP A 1006 -5.46 -27.60 11.72
CA ASP A 1006 -5.20 -29.07 11.64
C ASP A 1006 -3.98 -29.43 12.49
N GLY A 1007 -4.00 -28.97 13.74
CA GLY A 1007 -2.89 -29.07 14.68
C GLY A 1007 -3.05 -30.14 15.76
N ALA A 1008 -2.16 -30.10 16.74
CA ALA A 1008 -2.25 -30.91 17.95
C ALA A 1008 -3.53 -30.55 18.74
N ASN A 1009 -4.29 -31.55 19.19
CA ASN A 1009 -5.41 -31.31 20.09
C ASN A 1009 -4.98 -31.38 21.57
N GLU A 1010 -5.89 -31.05 22.49
CA GLU A 1010 -5.61 -31.07 23.93
C GLU A 1010 -5.11 -32.44 24.43
N TYR A 1011 -5.71 -33.53 23.95
CA TYR A 1011 -5.32 -34.89 24.36
C TYR A 1011 -3.93 -35.27 23.85
N ASP A 1012 -3.60 -34.90 22.61
CA ASP A 1012 -2.27 -35.10 22.02
C ASP A 1012 -1.19 -34.37 22.86
N ILE A 1013 -1.49 -33.17 23.36
CA ILE A 1013 -0.59 -32.41 24.25
C ILE A 1013 -0.47 -33.09 25.62
N MET A 1014 -1.58 -33.55 26.21
CA MET A 1014 -1.56 -34.28 27.48
C MET A 1014 -0.74 -35.57 27.39
N ASP A 1015 -0.88 -36.31 26.30
CA ASP A 1015 -0.14 -37.55 26.07
C ASP A 1015 1.35 -37.27 25.82
N ALA A 1016 1.69 -36.19 25.11
CA ALA A 1016 3.08 -35.75 24.94
C ALA A 1016 3.72 -35.29 26.27
N LEU A 1017 2.96 -34.65 27.16
CA LEU A 1017 3.41 -34.29 28.51
C LEU A 1017 3.69 -35.56 29.35
N GLU A 1018 2.81 -36.54 29.30
CA GLU A 1018 2.99 -37.82 30.00
C GLU A 1018 4.19 -38.61 29.47
N GLU A 1019 4.40 -38.62 28.15
CA GLU A 1019 5.59 -39.21 27.51
C GLU A 1019 6.89 -38.50 27.94
N ALA A 1020 6.83 -37.18 28.11
CA ALA A 1020 7.95 -36.37 28.62
C ALA A 1020 8.17 -36.53 30.14
N GLY A 1021 7.32 -37.28 30.85
CA GLY A 1021 7.41 -37.50 32.29
C GLY A 1021 6.82 -36.37 33.15
N TYR A 1022 5.99 -35.50 32.56
CA TYR A 1022 5.30 -34.42 33.26
C TYR A 1022 3.83 -34.76 33.57
N PRO A 1023 3.21 -34.07 34.54
CA PRO A 1023 1.78 -34.19 34.79
C PRO A 1023 0.94 -33.82 33.57
N ARG A 1024 -0.15 -34.55 33.31
CA ARG A 1024 -1.10 -34.27 32.22
C ARG A 1024 -1.71 -32.86 32.28
N ASP A 1025 -1.74 -32.23 33.45
CA ASP A 1025 -2.25 -30.86 33.60
C ASP A 1025 -1.21 -29.76 33.31
N GLY A 1026 0.04 -30.13 32.99
CA GLY A 1026 1.13 -29.19 32.63
C GLY A 1026 1.57 -28.26 33.77
N LYS A 1027 1.14 -28.53 35.02
CA LYS A 1027 1.46 -27.68 36.18
C LYS A 1027 2.56 -28.31 37.03
N LEU A 1028 3.60 -27.52 37.31
CA LEU A 1028 4.77 -27.91 38.08
C LEU A 1028 4.82 -27.19 39.43
N THR A 1029 5.53 -27.78 40.39
CA THR A 1029 5.88 -27.11 41.64
C THR A 1029 7.06 -26.18 41.37
N LEU A 1030 6.91 -24.90 41.75
CA LEU A 1030 7.98 -23.92 41.72
C LEU A 1030 8.38 -23.53 43.13
N TYR A 1031 9.62 -23.07 43.27
CA TYR A 1031 10.17 -22.53 44.51
C TYR A 1031 10.49 -21.05 44.32
N ASP A 1032 10.23 -20.26 45.35
CA ASP A 1032 10.64 -18.86 45.43
C ASP A 1032 12.18 -18.78 45.56
N GLY A 1033 12.84 -18.10 44.62
CA GLY A 1033 14.29 -17.91 44.61
C GLY A 1033 14.82 -17.20 45.86
N ARG A 1034 14.01 -16.34 46.48
CA ARG A 1034 14.42 -15.52 47.64
C ARG A 1034 14.36 -16.28 48.95
N THR A 1035 13.30 -17.07 49.14
CA THR A 1035 13.03 -17.76 50.41
C THR A 1035 13.36 -19.26 50.36
N GLY A 1036 13.40 -19.84 49.16
CA GLY A 1036 13.53 -21.28 48.93
C GLY A 1036 12.26 -22.08 49.22
N GLN A 1037 11.13 -21.43 49.57
CA GLN A 1037 9.86 -22.10 49.86
C GLN A 1037 9.10 -22.40 48.57
N SER A 1038 8.37 -23.52 48.55
CA SER A 1038 7.46 -23.84 47.44
C SER A 1038 6.21 -22.96 47.50
N PHE A 1039 5.66 -22.58 46.35
CA PHE A 1039 4.35 -21.92 46.28
C PHE A 1039 3.22 -22.89 46.68
N ASP A 1040 2.12 -22.34 47.21
CA ASP A 1040 0.97 -23.13 47.68
C ASP A 1040 0.30 -23.94 46.56
N ASN A 1041 0.23 -23.38 45.34
CA ASN A 1041 -0.40 -24.00 44.18
C ASN A 1041 0.64 -24.34 43.11
N ARG A 1042 0.41 -25.44 42.37
CA ARG A 1042 1.20 -25.76 41.16
C ARG A 1042 0.92 -24.75 40.05
N ILE A 1043 1.95 -24.37 39.33
CA ILE A 1043 1.95 -23.28 38.36
C ILE A 1043 2.17 -23.85 36.96
N THR A 1044 1.49 -23.29 35.96
CA THR A 1044 1.74 -23.63 34.56
C THR A 1044 3.09 -23.08 34.12
N VAL A 1045 3.98 -23.97 33.68
CA VAL A 1045 5.35 -23.67 33.28
C VAL A 1045 5.65 -24.37 31.96
N GLY A 1046 6.41 -23.72 31.07
CA GLY A 1046 6.83 -24.34 29.81
C GLY A 1046 7.51 -23.36 28.87
N TYR A 1047 7.74 -23.78 27.63
CA TYR A 1047 8.46 -22.96 26.66
C TYR A 1047 7.49 -22.26 25.70
N MET A 1048 7.62 -20.94 25.59
CA MET A 1048 6.89 -20.13 24.61
C MET A 1048 7.91 -19.41 23.71
N TYR A 1049 7.54 -19.20 22.45
CA TYR A 1049 8.33 -18.40 21.53
C TYR A 1049 8.00 -16.91 21.67
N TYR A 1050 8.97 -16.13 22.14
CA TYR A 1050 8.77 -14.71 22.47
C TYR A 1050 9.64 -13.79 21.61
N LEU A 1051 9.09 -12.65 21.25
CA LEU A 1051 9.65 -11.70 20.29
C LEU A 1051 10.04 -10.38 20.97
N LYS A 1052 11.13 -9.76 20.49
CA LYS A 1052 11.50 -8.38 20.81
C LYS A 1052 11.01 -7.47 19.68
N LEU A 1053 10.17 -6.49 20.00
CA LEU A 1053 9.57 -5.61 19.00
C LEU A 1053 10.43 -4.37 18.76
N HIS A 1054 10.27 -3.74 17.60
CA HIS A 1054 10.93 -2.49 17.21
C HIS A 1054 10.30 -1.26 17.88
N HIS A 1055 10.13 -1.35 19.19
CA HIS A 1055 9.62 -0.30 20.06
C HIS A 1055 10.50 -0.27 21.31
N LEU A 1056 11.66 0.34 21.14
CA LEU A 1056 12.72 0.38 22.14
C LEU A 1056 12.64 1.67 22.95
N VAL A 1057 13.01 1.60 24.22
CA VAL A 1057 12.98 2.78 25.10
C VAL A 1057 13.97 3.85 24.64
N ASP A 1058 15.16 3.44 24.19
CA ASP A 1058 16.22 4.34 23.72
C ASP A 1058 15.75 5.21 22.52
N GLU A 1059 14.84 4.69 21.68
CA GLU A 1059 14.26 5.43 20.56
C GLU A 1059 13.12 6.36 20.98
N LYS A 1060 12.36 6.00 22.01
CA LYS A 1060 11.18 6.76 22.44
C LYS A 1060 11.47 7.81 23.51
N LEU A 1061 12.56 7.67 24.25
CA LEU A 1061 12.97 8.66 25.24
C LEU A 1061 13.38 9.95 24.51
N HIS A 1062 12.74 11.05 24.91
CA HIS A 1062 13.01 12.39 24.40
C HIS A 1062 12.77 13.41 25.50
N ALA A 1063 13.68 14.37 25.62
CA ALA A 1063 13.59 15.47 26.57
C ALA A 1063 14.13 16.74 25.92
N ARG A 1064 13.53 17.88 26.27
CA ARG A 1064 13.93 19.20 25.79
C ARG A 1064 13.89 20.18 26.95
N SER A 1065 14.93 20.99 27.08
CA SER A 1065 14.94 22.19 27.91
C SER A 1065 14.71 23.42 27.01
N THR A 1066 15.69 23.74 26.17
CA THR A 1066 15.64 24.75 25.11
C THR A 1066 15.99 24.09 23.78
N GLY A 1067 15.69 24.73 22.64
CA GLY A 1067 15.93 24.11 21.34
C GLY A 1067 15.53 25.03 20.20
N PRO A 1068 15.44 24.50 18.97
CA PRO A 1068 15.00 25.29 17.83
C PRO A 1068 13.50 25.64 17.91
N TYR A 1069 13.17 26.75 17.25
CA TYR A 1069 11.83 27.34 17.18
C TYR A 1069 11.42 27.55 15.72
N SER A 1070 10.12 27.56 15.49
CA SER A 1070 9.53 27.94 14.20
C SER A 1070 9.85 29.38 13.87
N LEU A 1071 10.17 29.67 12.61
CA LEU A 1071 10.46 31.03 12.16
C LEU A 1071 9.22 31.92 12.21
N VAL A 1072 8.07 31.38 11.85
CA VAL A 1072 6.80 32.13 11.75
C VAL A 1072 6.16 32.30 13.12
N THR A 1073 5.85 31.19 13.79
CA THR A 1073 5.07 31.22 15.05
C THR A 1073 5.93 31.38 16.30
N GLN A 1074 7.27 31.34 16.18
CA GLN A 1074 8.20 31.35 17.32
C GLN A 1074 8.01 30.23 18.35
N GLN A 1075 7.16 29.24 18.06
CA GLN A 1075 6.90 28.09 18.92
C GLN A 1075 8.01 27.03 18.81
N PRO A 1076 8.24 26.23 19.85
CA PRO A 1076 9.08 25.04 19.78
C PRO A 1076 8.77 24.17 18.56
N LEU A 1077 9.79 23.77 17.78
CA LEU A 1077 9.59 22.80 16.71
C LEU A 1077 9.05 21.47 17.25
N GLY A 1078 8.39 20.68 16.41
CA GLY A 1078 7.86 19.37 16.78
C GLY A 1078 8.84 18.22 16.52
N GLY A 1079 8.78 17.18 17.35
CA GLY A 1079 9.42 15.88 17.07
C GLY A 1079 10.88 15.72 17.53
N LYS A 1080 11.24 14.47 17.86
CA LYS A 1080 12.55 14.12 18.44
C LYS A 1080 13.73 14.45 17.53
N ALA A 1081 13.60 14.23 16.23
CA ALA A 1081 14.68 14.44 15.25
C ALA A 1081 15.16 15.90 15.17
N GLN A 1082 14.26 16.85 15.43
CA GLN A 1082 14.55 18.29 15.43
C GLN A 1082 14.83 18.83 16.83
N PHE A 1083 14.98 17.96 17.84
CA PHE A 1083 15.03 18.37 19.24
C PHE A 1083 13.80 19.21 19.66
N GLY A 1084 12.63 18.77 19.19
CA GLY A 1084 11.36 19.46 19.33
C GLY A 1084 10.72 19.39 20.73
N GLY A 1085 9.75 20.25 21.00
CA GLY A 1085 8.95 20.26 22.22
C GLY A 1085 7.82 19.23 22.21
N GLN A 1086 7.21 19.01 23.38
CA GLN A 1086 5.94 18.27 23.49
C GLN A 1086 4.78 19.23 23.23
N ARG A 1087 3.75 18.74 22.54
CA ARG A 1087 2.54 19.53 22.32
C ARG A 1087 1.68 19.50 23.59
N PHE A 1088 1.42 20.68 24.15
CA PHE A 1088 0.38 20.88 25.14
C PHE A 1088 -0.90 21.28 24.38
N GLY A 1089 -1.84 20.34 24.29
CA GLY A 1089 -3.03 20.47 23.44
C GLY A 1089 -4.21 21.08 24.16
N GLU A 1090 -5.31 21.20 23.41
CA GLU A 1090 -6.58 21.76 23.89
C GLU A 1090 -7.15 21.00 25.09
N MET A 1091 -7.14 19.66 25.06
CA MET A 1091 -7.65 18.85 26.17
C MET A 1091 -6.81 19.04 27.45
N GLU A 1092 -5.50 19.24 27.32
CA GLU A 1092 -4.65 19.54 28.47
C GLU A 1092 -4.88 20.95 29.04
N VAL A 1093 -5.21 21.92 28.18
CA VAL A 1093 -5.64 23.27 28.60
C VAL A 1093 -6.92 23.17 29.44
N TRP A 1094 -7.95 22.48 28.95
CA TRP A 1094 -9.19 22.28 29.70
C TRP A 1094 -8.97 21.62 31.06
N ALA A 1095 -8.02 20.68 31.13
CA ALA A 1095 -7.67 20.05 32.39
C ALA A 1095 -7.11 21.08 33.40
N LEU A 1096 -6.20 21.96 32.99
CA LEU A 1096 -5.66 23.01 33.87
C LEU A 1096 -6.70 24.06 34.25
N GLU A 1097 -7.59 24.43 33.33
CA GLU A 1097 -8.73 25.31 33.61
C GLU A 1097 -9.66 24.69 34.66
N ALA A 1098 -9.98 23.40 34.54
CA ALA A 1098 -10.80 22.67 35.50
C ALA A 1098 -10.14 22.58 36.89
N TYR A 1099 -8.81 22.50 36.96
CA TYR A 1099 -8.07 22.61 38.23
C TYR A 1099 -8.00 24.04 38.78
N GLY A 1100 -8.34 25.06 37.98
CA GLY A 1100 -8.14 26.47 38.32
C GLY A 1100 -6.66 26.88 38.34
N ALA A 1101 -5.79 26.17 37.62
CA ALA A 1101 -4.34 26.38 37.62
C ALA A 1101 -3.91 27.49 36.64
N ALA A 1102 -4.49 28.69 36.80
CA ALA A 1102 -4.33 29.81 35.86
C ALA A 1102 -2.87 30.22 35.60
N HIS A 1103 -2.04 30.33 36.65
CA HIS A 1103 -0.63 30.72 36.48
C HIS A 1103 0.20 29.67 35.72
N ILE A 1104 -0.05 28.37 35.95
CA ILE A 1104 0.64 27.29 35.23
C ILE A 1104 0.23 27.32 33.75
N LEU A 1105 -1.07 27.51 33.49
CA LEU A 1105 -1.58 27.63 32.13
C LEU A 1105 -0.96 28.83 31.41
N GLN A 1106 -0.94 30.00 32.06
CA GLN A 1106 -0.33 31.21 31.52
C GLN A 1106 1.15 30.99 31.20
N GLU A 1107 1.93 30.40 32.11
CA GLU A 1107 3.35 30.09 31.91
C GLU A 1107 3.59 29.16 30.71
N ILE A 1108 2.76 28.11 30.56
CA ILE A 1108 2.88 27.14 29.46
C ILE A 1108 2.59 27.79 28.10
N LEU A 1109 1.56 28.64 28.03
CA LEU A 1109 1.14 29.29 26.78
C LEU A 1109 2.04 30.46 26.35
N THR A 1110 2.94 30.95 27.22
CA THR A 1110 3.74 32.15 26.98
C THR A 1110 5.25 31.85 27.03
N VAL A 1111 5.87 31.96 28.21
CA VAL A 1111 7.33 31.91 28.44
C VAL A 1111 7.96 30.56 28.08
N LYS A 1112 7.17 29.48 28.07
CA LYS A 1112 7.61 28.14 27.62
C LYS A 1112 7.37 27.89 26.13
N SER A 1113 6.72 28.80 25.42
CA SER A 1113 6.30 28.67 24.04
C SER A 1113 6.88 29.80 23.18
N ASP A 1114 6.08 30.82 22.87
CA ASP A 1114 6.31 31.83 21.82
C ASP A 1114 6.48 33.26 22.36
N ASP A 1115 6.58 33.45 23.68
CA ASP A 1115 7.05 34.72 24.23
C ASP A 1115 8.58 34.84 24.05
N VAL A 1116 8.99 35.54 22.99
CA VAL A 1116 10.39 35.67 22.56
C VAL A 1116 11.28 36.32 23.62
N VAL A 1117 10.77 37.34 24.30
CA VAL A 1117 11.53 38.09 25.31
C VAL A 1117 11.42 37.39 26.66
N GLY A 1118 10.21 36.94 27.03
CA GLY A 1118 9.94 36.26 28.28
C GLY A 1118 10.73 34.96 28.43
N ARG A 1119 10.93 34.18 27.37
CA ARG A 1119 11.73 32.94 27.43
C ARG A 1119 13.20 33.19 27.79
N VAL A 1120 13.82 34.23 27.23
CA VAL A 1120 15.24 34.57 27.49
C VAL A 1120 15.39 35.08 28.92
N ARG A 1121 14.53 36.00 29.34
CA ARG A 1121 14.55 36.54 30.71
C ARG A 1121 14.26 35.47 31.74
N THR A 1122 13.32 34.57 31.47
CA THR A 1122 13.01 33.43 32.35
C THR A 1122 14.21 32.50 32.48
N TYR A 1123 14.88 32.18 31.36
CA TYR A 1123 16.10 31.36 31.40
C TYR A 1123 17.21 32.03 32.24
N GLU A 1124 17.43 33.33 32.04
CA GLU A 1124 18.40 34.10 32.79
C GLU A 1124 18.07 34.15 34.29
N ALA A 1125 16.80 34.42 34.64
CA ALA A 1125 16.33 34.44 36.02
C ALA A 1125 16.55 33.08 36.71
N ILE A 1126 16.25 31.97 36.02
CA ILE A 1126 16.51 30.62 36.54
C ILE A 1126 18.00 30.39 36.78
N VAL A 1127 18.87 30.80 35.86
CA VAL A 1127 20.34 30.66 35.99
C VAL A 1127 20.88 31.52 37.14
N LYS A 1128 20.34 32.72 37.34
CA LYS A 1128 20.72 33.63 38.43
C LYS A 1128 20.09 33.25 39.79
N GLY A 1129 19.04 32.43 39.79
CA GLY A 1129 18.25 32.13 40.98
C GLY A 1129 17.32 33.26 41.41
N GLU A 1130 16.89 34.09 40.45
CA GLU A 1130 15.93 35.19 40.62
C GLU A 1130 14.49 34.70 40.37
N ASN A 1131 13.51 35.55 40.71
CA ASN A 1131 12.10 35.25 40.43
C ASN A 1131 11.83 35.31 38.91
N ILE A 1132 10.93 34.46 38.44
CA ILE A 1132 10.48 34.45 37.04
C ILE A 1132 9.74 35.77 36.76
N PRO A 1133 10.09 36.48 35.66
CA PRO A 1133 9.41 37.73 35.28
C PRO A 1133 7.96 37.48 34.84
N GLU A 1134 7.16 38.54 34.79
CA GLU A 1134 5.80 38.44 34.27
C GLU A 1134 5.78 38.07 32.78
N PRO A 1135 4.88 37.17 32.35
CA PRO A 1135 4.75 36.81 30.94
C PRO A 1135 4.26 37.95 30.04
N GLY A 1136 4.79 38.01 28.83
CA GLY A 1136 4.34 38.93 27.78
C GLY A 1136 3.24 38.38 26.87
N ILE A 1137 3.01 39.08 25.77
CA ILE A 1137 2.03 38.70 24.73
C ILE A 1137 2.65 37.63 23.80
N PRO A 1138 1.96 36.50 23.57
CA PRO A 1138 2.37 35.47 22.61
C PRO A 1138 2.61 36.02 21.19
N GLU A 1139 3.66 35.56 20.52
CA GLU A 1139 3.93 35.98 19.14
C GLU A 1139 2.86 35.49 18.16
N SER A 1140 2.30 34.29 18.38
CA SER A 1140 1.21 33.76 17.54
C SER A 1140 -0.02 34.66 17.52
N PHE A 1141 -0.33 35.36 18.62
CA PHE A 1141 -1.41 36.33 18.68
C PHE A 1141 -1.12 37.57 17.83
N LYS A 1142 0.13 38.04 17.81
CA LYS A 1142 0.54 39.15 16.94
C LYS A 1142 0.43 38.77 15.46
N VAL A 1143 0.87 37.56 15.11
CA VAL A 1143 0.73 37.01 13.75
C VAL A 1143 -0.74 36.97 13.33
N LEU A 1144 -1.64 36.51 14.20
CA LEU A 1144 -3.08 36.49 13.93
C LEU A 1144 -3.64 37.90 13.63
N ILE A 1145 -3.25 38.91 14.41
CA ILE A 1145 -3.67 40.31 14.15
C ILE A 1145 -3.23 40.73 12.74
N LYS A 1146 -2.00 40.40 12.35
CA LYS A 1146 -1.47 40.73 11.02
C LYS A 1146 -2.17 39.97 9.90
N GLU A 1147 -2.50 38.70 10.10
CA GLU A 1147 -3.29 37.91 9.15
C GLU A 1147 -4.69 38.53 8.95
N LEU A 1148 -5.37 38.93 10.03
CA LEU A 1148 -6.66 39.62 9.93
C LEU A 1148 -6.55 40.99 9.24
N GLN A 1149 -5.51 41.78 9.56
CA GLN A 1149 -5.23 43.04 8.89
C GLN A 1149 -4.94 42.85 7.38
N SER A 1150 -4.27 41.76 7.00
CA SER A 1150 -4.01 41.43 5.59
C SER A 1150 -5.28 41.08 4.81
N LEU A 1151 -6.33 40.64 5.50
CA LEU A 1151 -7.68 40.43 4.96
C LEU A 1151 -8.51 41.72 4.93
N CYS A 1152 -7.87 42.89 5.08
CA CYS A 1152 -8.50 44.22 5.13
C CYS A 1152 -9.44 44.40 6.33
N LEU A 1153 -9.24 43.67 7.43
CA LEU A 1153 -9.95 43.90 8.69
C LEU A 1153 -9.12 44.83 9.59
N ASP A 1154 -9.66 46.01 9.91
CA ASP A 1154 -9.00 46.98 10.81
C ASP A 1154 -9.11 46.53 12.28
N VAL A 1155 -8.27 45.57 12.66
CA VAL A 1155 -8.20 45.02 14.02
C VAL A 1155 -7.29 45.88 14.88
N LYS A 1156 -7.84 46.42 15.97
CA LYS A 1156 -7.16 47.28 16.95
C LYS A 1156 -7.30 46.73 18.36
N VAL A 1157 -6.21 46.79 19.12
CA VAL A 1157 -6.22 46.44 20.55
C VAL A 1157 -6.36 47.73 21.35
N LEU A 1158 -7.43 47.85 22.12
CA LEU A 1158 -7.72 49.05 22.91
C LEU A 1158 -7.56 48.74 24.41
N THR A 1159 -7.09 49.73 25.16
CA THR A 1159 -7.20 49.76 26.63
C THR A 1159 -8.62 50.13 27.07
N ASP A 1160 -8.91 50.00 28.37
CA ASP A 1160 -10.18 50.46 28.97
C ASP A 1160 -10.44 51.97 28.78
N GLU A 1161 -9.42 52.76 28.41
CA GLU A 1161 -9.51 54.19 28.12
C GLU A 1161 -9.64 54.51 26.62
N ASP A 1162 -9.98 53.52 25.77
CA ASP A 1162 -10.09 53.63 24.31
C ASP A 1162 -8.79 54.10 23.61
N GLN A 1163 -7.63 53.89 24.25
CA GLN A 1163 -6.33 54.17 23.64
C GLN A 1163 -5.81 52.93 22.90
N GLU A 1164 -5.38 53.13 21.66
CA GLU A 1164 -4.81 52.08 20.79
C GLU A 1164 -3.43 51.65 21.30
N ILE A 1165 -3.28 50.36 21.59
CA ILE A 1165 -2.00 49.75 21.96
C ILE A 1165 -1.28 49.39 20.65
N GLU A 1166 -0.18 50.08 20.37
CA GLU A 1166 0.72 49.70 19.29
C GLU A 1166 1.43 48.38 19.63
N VAL A 1167 0.98 47.30 19.02
CA VAL A 1167 1.69 46.02 19.02
C VAL A 1167 2.91 46.17 18.11
N ARG A 1168 4.04 46.63 18.68
CA ARG A 1168 5.27 46.93 17.92
C ARG A 1168 5.78 45.75 17.09
N GLU A 1169 6.20 46.05 15.88
CA GLU A 1169 6.91 45.18 14.94
C GLU A 1169 8.42 45.22 15.26
N SER A 1170 9.05 44.05 15.43
CA SER A 1170 10.50 43.84 15.62
C SER A 1170 11.14 44.17 16.97
N VAL A 1171 12.12 43.34 17.32
CA VAL A 1171 13.05 43.50 18.45
C VAL A 1171 14.40 43.84 17.81
N ASP A 1172 14.62 45.10 17.45
CA ASP A 1172 15.99 45.60 17.29
C ASP A 1172 16.02 47.13 17.51
N GLU A 1173 17.13 47.52 18.15
CA GLU A 1173 17.64 48.86 18.48
C GLU A 1173 17.10 49.56 19.75
N ASP A 1174 18.01 49.57 20.74
CA ASP A 1174 18.23 50.55 21.80
C ASP A 1174 16.99 51.22 22.41
N ASP A 1175 16.63 50.80 23.63
CA ASP A 1175 16.30 51.78 24.64
C ASP A 1175 16.63 51.32 26.06
N THR A 1176 17.33 52.21 26.75
CA THR A 1176 17.63 52.17 28.17
C THR A 1176 16.38 51.93 29.02
N ILE A 1177 16.58 51.06 30.02
CA ILE A 1177 15.70 50.73 31.15
C ILE A 1177 14.83 51.94 31.57
N GLY A 1178 13.53 51.86 31.27
CA GLY A 1178 12.47 52.54 31.98
C GLY A 1178 11.51 51.48 32.52
N GLU A 1179 11.58 51.20 33.81
CA GLU A 1179 10.56 50.44 34.54
C GLU A 1179 9.20 51.15 34.36
N PHE A 1180 8.16 50.41 33.99
CA PHE A 1180 6.78 50.84 34.20
C PHE A 1180 6.14 49.91 35.24
N GLU A 1181 6.32 50.28 36.51
CA GLU A 1181 5.40 49.93 37.58
C GLU A 1181 4.08 50.68 37.35
N LEU A 1182 2.97 49.94 37.39
CA LEU A 1182 1.62 50.49 37.34
C LEU A 1182 1.21 50.85 38.76
N ASP A 1183 1.67 52.00 39.25
CA ASP A 1183 1.44 52.44 40.64
C ASP A 1183 0.34 53.51 40.74
N VAL A 1184 -0.59 53.26 41.66
CA VAL A 1184 -1.84 54.00 41.89
C VAL A 1184 -1.57 55.34 42.58
N VAL A 1185 -2.06 56.42 41.95
CA VAL A 1185 -2.17 57.83 42.36
C VAL A 1185 -2.02 58.18 43.86
N ASN A 1186 -1.14 59.13 44.19
CA ASN A 1186 -1.42 60.22 45.14
C ASN A 1186 -0.51 61.46 44.98
N HIS A 1187 -1.14 62.64 45.06
CA HIS A 1187 -0.64 64.00 44.77
C HIS A 1187 0.64 64.48 45.49
N MET A 1188 1.47 65.28 44.78
CA MET A 1188 1.75 66.72 44.99
C MET A 1188 3.16 67.11 44.52
N GLY A 1189 3.28 68.20 43.75
CA GLY A 1189 4.48 69.06 43.74
C GLY A 1189 5.15 69.28 42.38
N GLU A 1190 4.89 70.44 41.79
CA GLU A 1190 5.57 71.11 40.67
C GLU A 1190 7.12 71.03 40.74
N VAL A 1191 7.81 71.03 39.59
CA VAL A 1191 8.64 72.16 39.08
C VAL A 1191 8.95 71.94 37.57
N GLU A 1192 8.78 73.01 36.80
CA GLU A 1192 9.08 73.22 35.38
C GLU A 1192 10.58 73.15 35.04
N GLU A 1193 10.94 72.81 33.79
CA GLU A 1193 11.78 73.67 32.93
C GLU A 1193 11.94 73.09 31.50
N SER A 1194 11.12 73.62 30.59
CA SER A 1194 11.46 74.24 29.29
C SER A 1194 12.61 73.70 28.39
N ASN A 1195 12.21 73.44 27.13
CA ASN A 1195 12.71 74.06 25.88
C ASN A 1195 14.06 73.61 25.25
N ILE A 1196 14.03 72.98 24.07
CA ILE A 1196 14.14 73.61 22.72
C ILE A 1196 14.42 72.54 21.63
N ILE A 1197 13.73 72.73 20.51
CA ILE A 1197 13.83 72.07 19.20
C ILE A 1197 15.09 72.54 18.46
N GLU A 1198 15.76 71.66 17.72
CA GLU A 1198 16.39 72.04 16.45
C GLU A 1198 16.36 70.86 15.46
N GLU A 1199 15.60 71.07 14.37
CA GLU A 1199 15.59 70.30 13.13
C GLU A 1199 16.91 70.46 12.39
N ILE A 1200 17.42 69.41 11.74
CA ILE A 1200 18.08 69.49 10.42
C ILE A 1200 17.75 68.21 9.63
N GLU A 1201 17.07 68.39 8.50
CA GLU A 1201 16.88 67.43 7.40
C GLU A 1201 18.22 67.10 6.70
N ASP A 1202 18.37 65.88 6.18
CA ASP A 1202 18.95 65.69 4.85
C ASP A 1202 18.52 64.33 4.26
N ASP A 1203 17.93 64.44 3.07
CA ASP A 1203 17.52 63.36 2.15
C ASP A 1203 18.72 62.52 1.67
N PHE A 1204 18.53 61.20 1.54
CA PHE A 1204 19.17 60.43 0.47
C PHE A 1204 18.23 59.35 -0.08
N VAL A 1205 17.94 59.48 -1.37
CA VAL A 1205 17.23 58.54 -2.23
C VAL A 1205 18.21 57.44 -2.66
N GLU A 1206 17.84 56.17 -2.50
CA GLU A 1206 18.48 55.07 -3.23
C GLU A 1206 17.45 54.23 -3.99
N ALA A 1207 17.88 53.90 -5.21
CA ALA A 1207 17.08 53.43 -6.33
C ALA A 1207 16.89 51.91 -6.31
N THR A 1208 15.75 51.52 -6.85
CA THR A 1208 15.35 50.16 -7.25
C THR A 1208 16.25 49.59 -8.35
N GLU A 1209 16.69 48.34 -8.19
CA GLU A 1209 17.05 47.45 -9.29
C GLU A 1209 16.11 46.23 -9.27
N ASP A 1210 15.31 46.13 -10.34
CA ASP A 1210 14.50 44.97 -10.72
C ASP A 1210 15.41 43.87 -11.31
N GLU A 1211 15.22 42.61 -10.91
CA GLU A 1211 15.43 41.43 -11.78
C GLU A 1211 14.41 40.32 -11.43
N ASP A 1212 13.41 40.21 -12.30
CA ASP A 1212 12.78 39.01 -12.87
C ASP A 1212 12.60 37.73 -12.01
N ILE A 1213 11.37 37.55 -11.52
CA ILE A 1213 10.77 36.22 -11.26
C ILE A 1213 9.52 36.10 -12.14
N GLU A 1214 9.68 35.55 -13.34
CA GLU A 1214 8.59 34.98 -14.13
C GLU A 1214 8.51 33.46 -13.90
N ASN A 1215 7.26 32.98 -13.82
CA ASN A 1215 6.77 31.59 -13.79
C ASN A 1215 6.39 31.00 -12.42
N LEU A 1216 5.26 31.46 -11.91
CA LEU A 1216 4.27 30.60 -11.25
C LEU A 1216 2.91 30.85 -11.93
N GLU A 1217 2.53 29.96 -12.84
CA GLU A 1217 1.19 29.95 -13.43
C GLU A 1217 0.13 29.59 -12.37
N GLU A 1218 -0.98 30.31 -12.47
CA GLU A 1218 -2.17 30.33 -11.63
C GLU A 1218 -2.80 28.95 -11.41
N PHE A 1219 -3.03 28.59 -10.14
CA PHE A 1219 -4.19 27.80 -9.78
C PHE A 1219 -5.32 28.78 -9.44
N THR A 1220 -6.30 28.87 -10.32
CA THR A 1220 -7.58 29.54 -10.04
C THR A 1220 -8.37 28.71 -9.03
N GLU A 1221 -8.49 29.22 -7.80
CA GLU A 1221 -9.53 28.83 -6.84
C GLU A 1221 -10.85 29.49 -7.26
N ASP A 1222 -11.66 28.78 -8.04
CA ASP A 1222 -13.09 29.04 -8.18
C ASP A 1222 -13.81 27.73 -7.86
N ASP A 1223 -14.22 27.58 -6.59
CA ASP A 1223 -15.45 26.89 -6.12
C ASP A 1223 -15.40 26.67 -4.60
N LEU A 1224 -15.28 27.78 -3.84
CA LEU A 1224 -15.64 27.81 -2.42
C LEU A 1224 -16.88 28.69 -2.27
N PHE A 1225 -18.05 28.06 -2.40
CA PHE A 1225 -19.31 28.60 -1.90
C PHE A 1225 -19.83 27.72 -0.76
N GLU A 1226 -19.94 28.37 0.39
CA GLU A 1226 -20.89 28.22 1.49
C GLU A 1226 -21.88 27.04 1.43
N GLU A 1227 -21.80 26.15 2.42
CA GLU A 1227 -23.01 25.56 3.01
C GLU A 1227 -22.90 25.62 4.54
N GLU A 1228 -23.79 26.43 5.12
CA GLU A 1228 -24.04 26.59 6.56
C GLU A 1228 -24.39 25.23 7.20
N ILE A 1229 -23.70 24.87 8.27
CA ILE A 1229 -24.08 23.76 9.13
C ILE A 1229 -24.98 24.32 10.23
N ASP A 1230 -26.29 24.14 10.06
CA ASP A 1230 -27.29 24.38 11.08
C ASP A 1230 -27.34 23.14 12.00
N PHE A 1231 -26.72 23.23 13.18
CA PHE A 1231 -26.84 22.21 14.23
C PHE A 1231 -28.11 22.49 15.03
N GLU A 1232 -29.22 21.87 14.64
CA GLU A 1232 -30.35 21.67 15.55
C GLU A 1232 -29.93 20.69 16.66
N SER A 1233 -29.92 21.22 17.88
CA SER A 1233 -29.76 20.50 19.13
C SER A 1233 -30.97 19.61 19.40
N ASP A 1234 -30.78 18.29 19.36
CA ASP A 1234 -31.68 17.36 20.04
C ASP A 1234 -31.02 16.91 21.35
N ASP A 1235 -31.54 17.46 22.45
CA ASP A 1235 -31.49 16.87 23.78
C ASP A 1235 -31.94 15.40 23.72
N PHE A 1236 -31.27 14.49 24.43
CA PHE A 1236 -31.94 13.67 25.47
C PHE A 1236 -30.96 12.84 26.30
N ASP A 1237 -31.31 12.79 27.59
CA ASP A 1237 -30.70 12.16 28.75
C ASP A 1237 -30.42 10.65 28.71
N MET A 1238 -29.43 10.30 29.57
CA MET A 1238 -29.15 9.03 30.28
C MET A 1238 -28.27 7.97 29.63
#